data_AF-A0A535YTL7-F1
#
_entry.id   AF-A0A535YTL7-F1
#
_cell.length_a   1.000
_cell.length_b   1.000
_cell.length_c   1.000
_cell.angle_alpha   90.00
_cell.angle_beta   90.00
_cell.angle_gamma   90.00
#
_symmetry.space_group_name_H-M   'P 1'
#
loop_
_entity.id
_entity.type
_entity.pdbx_description
1 polymer ?
#
loop_
_entity_poly.entity_id
_entity_poly.type
_entity_poly.pdbx_seq_one_letter_code
_entity_poly.pdbx_strand_id
1 'polypeptide(L)'
;MDDSVRVSARAQESVESNRRWHPTRPESLIDADRGLTRRPLEPAALVALQRMAGNHAVATLFEHRPILQRKGGATAQATKPELGWPQDEGVNKSGEMVVDGVTRYTLHGLPAPTTDAIVLVPQEVAPAGPFEVLIHLHGHGFGFHVKTKEAIKGTPHDLPGMSMGKVRDIDWDRIESQLHTLVKGRPMIGILPQATDKAKQSGFGGAQFDRVALVDNVFTALNGLKGITLAKPTGVVLSGHSGAGATFAAILGKESKRLKEAQPASAKDAPPPMNELVLFDAINGPGELRETINWVRDQLDDDLKQLQATDDKQRATYIEKHPRLRGYCTYGVPSLKDVTYADYYLGKKSELYRSRKSALLKMKPQPFDLSLDEAIDRWFARHDGDLNKLGSDVGTKLRENYHLEELAKTEHEASMGGEGKDRFVEALEGLKRVAGDESSKTIVMIGWTFDDGPSEVTGKMEEVAVVPATWFIVRDMIGTGEKAKKMIQALKKKQEAGQEFGIHSMHPTKNHVLWFPSTSTEFEHYNDIHDAMTNLEEFHGELSKGGLTIRFVRAPTGLYSEILGYLQLLGVKGTPDRMSALTRAIIKGEPIPKAKSPADAGTAADAGTAADAGVAAEAAAIQKVQADFNFMKGKLAAMGLHEWGGTALDPAVQGWEVGSEPPEAKKMKDTALKNFISVVDNTKPGETHSFVILAHDIPVEPEPKGGPFNRVHKVAEDMKAMEAYAKSKAVRVEYYTMSDLYRKIKQAEP
;
A
#
# COMPACT_ATOMS: atom_id res chain seq x y z
N MET A 1 48.24 -11.69 -58.98
CA MET A 1 49.09 -11.92 -57.80
C MET A 1 48.84 -10.71 -56.93
N ASP A 2 47.84 -10.82 -56.04
CA ASP A 2 48.07 -11.04 -54.59
C ASP A 2 49.10 -10.04 -54.07
N ASP A 3 48.79 -9.19 -53.09
CA ASP A 3 48.23 -9.61 -51.82
C ASP A 3 47.68 -8.41 -51.01
N SER A 4 46.90 -8.76 -50.00
CA SER A 4 46.39 -7.92 -48.92
C SER A 4 47.48 -7.17 -48.11
N VAL A 5 47.14 -6.04 -47.46
CA VAL A 5 47.51 -5.67 -46.05
C VAL A 5 47.09 -4.24 -45.65
N ARG A 6 46.80 -4.13 -44.35
CA ARG A 6 46.33 -3.08 -43.43
C ARG A 6 46.97 -1.67 -43.41
N VAL A 7 46.10 -0.69 -43.13
CA VAL A 7 46.13 0.39 -42.08
C VAL A 7 47.25 1.46 -42.08
N SER A 8 46.88 2.74 -42.28
CA SER A 8 46.90 3.81 -41.25
C SER A 8 46.67 5.25 -41.79
N ALA A 9 45.84 6.00 -41.05
CA ALA A 9 45.89 7.44 -40.68
C ALA A 9 46.16 8.61 -41.68
N ARG A 10 45.10 9.43 -41.84
CA ARG A 10 44.96 10.91 -41.56
C ARG A 10 45.39 11.99 -42.58
N ALA A 11 44.51 13.03 -42.64
CA ALA A 11 44.63 14.45 -43.07
C ALA A 11 44.46 14.75 -44.59
N GLN A 12 43.36 15.42 -44.99
CA GLN A 12 43.19 16.87 -45.35
C GLN A 12 43.99 17.24 -46.64
N GLU A 13 43.51 17.98 -47.66
CA GLU A 13 42.64 19.17 -47.73
C GLU A 13 42.47 19.61 -49.22
N SER A 14 41.54 20.55 -49.50
CA SER A 14 41.55 21.57 -50.61
C SER A 14 41.15 21.09 -52.04
N VAL A 15 40.64 21.87 -53.03
CA VAL A 15 40.23 23.28 -53.27
C VAL A 15 39.70 23.39 -54.74
N GLU A 16 38.74 24.30 -55.03
CA GLU A 16 38.41 25.00 -56.33
C GLU A 16 37.99 24.21 -57.62
N SER A 17 37.20 24.69 -58.62
CA SER A 17 37.07 26.02 -59.28
C SER A 17 35.87 26.15 -60.26
N ASN A 18 35.25 27.35 -60.28
CA ASN A 18 34.69 28.22 -61.36
C ASN A 18 34.54 27.82 -62.86
N ARG A 19 33.39 28.21 -63.50
CA ARG A 19 33.21 29.13 -64.70
C ARG A 19 31.80 29.05 -65.38
N ARG A 20 31.03 30.17 -65.50
CA ARG A 20 30.67 31.05 -66.69
C ARG A 20 29.87 30.39 -67.86
N TRP A 21 28.84 30.94 -68.58
CA TRP A 21 28.04 32.20 -68.67
C TRP A 21 26.86 32.06 -69.73
N HIS A 22 25.60 32.48 -69.42
CA HIS A 22 24.48 33.14 -70.22
C HIS A 22 23.94 32.66 -71.62
N PRO A 23 22.80 33.17 -72.19
CA PRO A 23 21.38 33.31 -71.73
C PRO A 23 20.28 33.01 -72.83
N THR A 24 19.01 32.72 -72.45
CA THR A 24 17.70 33.18 -73.05
C THR A 24 16.50 32.32 -72.55
N ARG A 25 15.34 32.97 -72.33
CA ARG A 25 14.05 32.51 -71.74
C ARG A 25 13.00 32.28 -72.86
N PRO A 26 11.75 31.81 -72.64
CA PRO A 26 11.12 31.15 -71.46
C PRO A 26 10.26 29.91 -71.83
N GLU A 27 9.96 29.00 -70.89
CA GLU A 27 8.64 28.35 -70.69
C GLU A 27 8.68 27.29 -69.56
N SER A 28 7.56 27.16 -68.86
CA SER A 28 7.20 26.13 -67.87
C SER A 28 7.81 26.19 -66.45
N LEU A 29 7.12 27.00 -65.65
CA LEU A 29 6.66 26.90 -64.25
C LEU A 29 6.70 25.57 -63.43
N ILE A 30 7.55 24.58 -63.72
CA ILE A 30 7.67 23.38 -62.88
C ILE A 30 9.17 23.06 -62.72
N ASP A 31 9.63 22.75 -61.50
CA ASP A 31 10.99 22.34 -61.13
C ASP A 31 12.05 23.41 -60.74
N ALA A 32 11.67 24.42 -59.96
CA ALA A 32 12.64 25.26 -59.22
C ALA A 32 12.59 25.10 -57.68
N ASP A 33 12.08 23.98 -57.16
CA ASP A 33 11.96 23.75 -55.69
C ASP A 33 12.93 22.71 -55.12
N ARG A 34 14.05 22.45 -55.81
CA ARG A 34 15.12 21.58 -55.31
C ARG A 34 16.47 22.31 -55.37
N GLY A 35 16.81 23.04 -54.32
CA GLY A 35 18.18 23.57 -54.20
C GLY A 35 18.49 24.57 -53.09
N LEU A 36 17.52 25.16 -52.39
CA LEU A 36 17.81 26.00 -51.23
C LEU A 36 17.97 25.13 -49.97
N THR A 37 19.23 24.79 -49.70
CA THR A 37 19.65 24.12 -48.47
C THR A 37 19.19 24.90 -47.24
N ARG A 38 18.34 24.24 -46.44
CA ARG A 38 17.86 24.70 -45.13
C ARG A 38 18.99 24.63 -44.09
N ARG A 39 19.98 25.53 -44.17
CA ARG A 39 20.93 25.71 -43.05
C ARG A 39 20.38 26.75 -42.06
N PRO A 40 20.46 26.52 -40.74
CA PRO A 40 20.23 27.57 -39.74
C PRO A 40 21.16 28.75 -39.99
N LEU A 41 20.71 29.97 -39.70
CA LEU A 41 21.59 31.13 -39.74
C LEU A 41 22.61 31.02 -38.61
N GLU A 42 23.90 30.97 -38.95
CA GLU A 42 24.98 30.87 -37.97
C GLU A 42 25.02 32.11 -37.07
N PRO A 43 25.22 31.97 -35.74
CA PRO A 43 25.19 33.09 -34.79
C PRO A 43 26.14 34.25 -35.16
N ALA A 44 27.30 33.94 -35.75
CA ALA A 44 28.26 34.95 -36.19
C ALA A 44 27.72 35.86 -37.32
N ALA A 45 26.88 35.32 -38.21
CA ALA A 45 26.27 36.08 -39.29
C ALA A 45 25.15 37.00 -38.78
N LEU A 46 24.40 36.55 -37.76
CA LEU A 46 23.38 37.37 -37.09
C LEU A 46 23.99 38.54 -36.33
N VAL A 47 25.12 38.34 -35.65
CA VAL A 47 25.83 39.40 -34.95
C VAL A 47 26.47 40.40 -35.93
N ALA A 48 27.00 39.93 -37.07
CA ALA A 48 27.50 40.82 -38.12
C ALA A 48 26.37 41.68 -38.72
N LEU A 49 25.21 41.08 -39.01
CA LEU A 49 24.04 41.78 -39.52
C LEU A 49 23.48 42.78 -38.49
N GLN A 50 23.45 42.40 -37.21
CA GLN A 50 23.06 43.27 -36.10
C GLN A 50 23.96 44.51 -36.01
N ARG A 51 25.28 44.34 -36.20
CA ARG A 51 26.25 45.44 -36.18
C ARG A 51 26.13 46.36 -37.39
N MET A 52 25.73 45.84 -38.55
CA MET A 52 25.65 46.62 -39.79
C MET A 52 24.30 47.31 -40.00
N ALA A 53 23.20 46.65 -39.64
CA ALA A 53 21.84 47.10 -39.96
C ALA A 53 20.97 47.37 -38.71
N GLY A 54 21.53 47.17 -37.52
CA GLY A 54 20.84 47.39 -36.25
C GLY A 54 19.87 46.29 -35.87
N ASN A 55 19.49 46.25 -34.58
CA ASN A 55 18.63 45.21 -34.00
C ASN A 55 17.26 45.10 -34.71
N HIS A 56 16.77 46.20 -35.26
CA HIS A 56 15.48 46.24 -35.95
C HIS A 56 15.49 45.39 -37.22
N ALA A 57 16.53 45.48 -38.06
CA ALA A 57 16.63 44.70 -39.28
C ALA A 57 16.77 43.19 -39.01
N VAL A 58 17.44 42.81 -37.92
CA VAL A 58 17.53 41.42 -37.47
C VAL A 58 16.16 40.90 -37.02
N ALA A 59 15.40 41.70 -36.26
CA ALA A 59 14.04 41.35 -35.85
C ALA A 59 13.11 41.17 -37.05
N THR A 60 13.17 42.07 -38.04
CA THR A 60 12.37 41.97 -39.27
C THR A 60 12.68 40.69 -40.06
N LEU A 61 13.94 40.23 -40.05
CA LEU A 61 14.35 38.98 -40.73
C LEU A 61 13.76 37.71 -40.07
N PHE A 62 13.50 37.76 -38.77
CA PHE A 62 12.78 36.71 -38.05
C PHE A 62 11.27 36.80 -38.26
N GLU A 63 10.72 38.02 -38.35
CA GLU A 63 9.30 38.27 -38.62
C GLU A 63 8.90 37.92 -40.06
N HIS A 64 9.81 38.02 -41.03
CA HIS A 64 9.53 37.81 -42.46
C HIS A 64 9.95 36.43 -43.00
N ARG A 65 10.34 35.47 -42.15
CA ARG A 65 10.39 34.07 -42.62
C ARG A 65 8.95 33.60 -42.87
N PRO A 66 8.63 33.09 -44.06
CA PRO A 66 7.32 32.49 -44.29
C PRO A 66 7.20 31.29 -43.37
N ILE A 67 6.35 31.44 -42.36
CA ILE A 67 5.79 30.34 -41.59
C ILE A 67 5.18 29.42 -42.64
N LEU A 68 5.84 28.29 -42.92
CA LEU A 68 5.20 27.18 -43.61
C LEU A 68 3.97 26.82 -42.78
N GLN A 69 2.81 27.26 -43.26
CA GLN A 69 1.52 26.78 -42.82
C GLN A 69 1.60 25.25 -42.76
N ARG A 70 1.62 24.71 -41.54
CA ARG A 70 1.14 23.34 -41.35
C ARG A 70 -0.32 23.35 -41.78
N LYS A 71 -0.61 22.64 -42.86
CA LYS A 71 -1.97 22.34 -43.27
C LYS A 71 -2.63 21.56 -42.12
N GLY A 72 -3.56 22.22 -41.43
CA GLY A 72 -4.49 21.61 -40.46
C GLY A 72 -4.00 21.60 -39.00
N GLY A 73 -4.26 22.69 -38.28
CA GLY A 73 -4.23 22.74 -36.82
C GLY A 73 -4.80 24.08 -36.38
N ALA A 74 -6.08 24.09 -36.01
CA ALA A 74 -6.73 25.28 -35.47
C ALA A 74 -5.92 25.79 -34.27
N THR A 75 -5.45 27.04 -34.34
CA THR A 75 -5.05 27.76 -33.14
C THR A 75 -6.32 27.97 -32.32
N ALA A 76 -6.49 27.19 -31.25
CA ALA A 76 -7.61 27.31 -30.34
C ALA A 76 -7.61 28.74 -29.77
N GLN A 77 -8.63 29.50 -30.15
CA GLN A 77 -9.04 30.69 -29.45
C GLN A 77 -9.33 30.25 -28.01
N ALA A 78 -8.72 30.88 -26.99
CA ALA A 78 -9.00 30.56 -25.59
C ALA A 78 -10.51 30.75 -25.37
N THR A 79 -11.25 29.65 -25.29
CA THR A 79 -12.66 29.67 -24.98
C THR A 79 -12.81 30.11 -23.53
N LYS A 80 -13.78 30.97 -23.25
CA LYS A 80 -14.13 31.31 -21.87
C LYS A 80 -14.62 30.02 -21.19
N PRO A 81 -14.17 29.69 -19.97
CA PRO A 81 -14.70 28.53 -19.26
C PRO A 81 -16.21 28.63 -19.09
N GLU A 82 -16.91 27.52 -19.32
CA GLU A 82 -18.37 27.40 -19.24
C GLU A 82 -18.77 26.11 -18.52
N LEU A 83 -20.00 26.07 -18.03
CA LEU A 83 -20.60 24.87 -17.44
C LEU A 83 -21.24 24.01 -18.53
N GLY A 84 -21.00 22.71 -18.42
CA GLY A 84 -21.55 21.70 -19.32
C GLY A 84 -20.67 21.50 -20.54
N TRP A 85 -20.61 20.26 -21.02
CA TRP A 85 -19.95 19.90 -22.27
C TRP A 85 -20.96 20.01 -23.41
N PRO A 86 -20.84 21.00 -24.32
CA PRO A 86 -21.82 21.21 -25.38
C PRO A 86 -21.99 20.01 -26.31
N GLN A 87 -20.94 19.20 -26.45
CA GLN A 87 -20.85 18.01 -27.29
C GLN A 87 -21.40 16.73 -26.64
N ASP A 88 -21.77 16.77 -25.36
CA ASP A 88 -22.25 15.60 -24.61
C ASP A 88 -23.77 15.66 -24.40
N GLU A 89 -24.29 14.68 -23.66
CA GLU A 89 -25.69 14.55 -23.28
C GLU A 89 -25.87 14.50 -21.75
N GLY A 90 -27.11 14.44 -21.30
CA GLY A 90 -27.46 14.19 -19.90
C GLY A 90 -26.75 15.11 -18.89
N VAL A 91 -26.21 14.50 -17.84
CA VAL A 91 -25.55 15.20 -16.72
C VAL A 91 -24.37 16.05 -17.18
N ASN A 92 -23.54 15.53 -18.08
CA ASN A 92 -22.36 16.27 -18.56
C ASN A 92 -22.74 17.50 -19.38
N LYS A 93 -23.87 17.45 -20.11
CA LYS A 93 -24.39 18.62 -20.82
C LYS A 93 -24.97 19.68 -19.88
N SER A 94 -25.57 19.27 -18.77
CA SER A 94 -26.22 20.18 -17.81
C SER A 94 -25.23 21.05 -17.02
N GLY A 95 -23.99 20.57 -16.85
CA GLY A 95 -22.90 21.34 -16.25
C GLY A 95 -22.82 21.33 -14.73
N GLU A 96 -23.92 21.04 -14.04
CA GLU A 96 -23.94 20.90 -12.58
C GLU A 96 -24.98 19.86 -12.15
N MET A 97 -24.57 18.97 -11.23
CA MET A 97 -25.46 18.00 -10.60
C MET A 97 -24.92 17.62 -9.21
N VAL A 98 -25.79 17.22 -8.29
CA VAL A 98 -25.37 16.56 -7.05
C VAL A 98 -25.55 15.04 -7.22
N VAL A 99 -24.49 14.29 -6.94
CA VAL A 99 -24.46 12.83 -6.95
C VAL A 99 -23.88 12.37 -5.61
N ASP A 100 -24.65 11.61 -4.83
CA ASP A 100 -24.21 11.04 -3.55
C ASP A 100 -23.49 12.01 -2.59
N GLY A 101 -24.05 13.20 -2.39
CA GLY A 101 -23.46 14.22 -1.49
C GLY A 101 -22.25 14.97 -2.08
N VAL A 102 -21.91 14.69 -3.34
CA VAL A 102 -20.84 15.36 -4.07
C VAL A 102 -21.44 16.25 -5.16
N THR A 103 -21.04 17.51 -5.15
CA THR A 103 -21.42 18.44 -6.22
C THR A 103 -20.46 18.28 -7.39
N ARG A 104 -21.00 17.84 -8.52
CA ARG A 104 -20.31 17.61 -9.78
C ARG A 104 -20.44 18.85 -10.66
N TYR A 105 -19.31 19.45 -11.02
CA TYR A 105 -19.23 20.55 -11.99
C TYR A 105 -18.55 20.07 -13.26
N THR A 106 -19.28 20.02 -14.36
CA THR A 106 -18.71 19.70 -15.68
C THR A 106 -18.26 21.00 -16.34
N LEU A 107 -16.97 21.14 -16.61
CA LEU A 107 -16.35 22.35 -17.12
C LEU A 107 -15.87 22.15 -18.56
N HIS A 108 -16.21 23.10 -19.43
CA HIS A 108 -15.73 23.19 -20.81
C HIS A 108 -14.87 24.44 -21.01
N GLY A 109 -13.93 24.39 -21.95
CA GLY A 109 -13.14 25.56 -22.36
C GLY A 109 -12.04 25.95 -21.38
N LEU A 110 -11.51 24.99 -20.63
CA LEU A 110 -10.34 25.19 -19.79
C LEU A 110 -9.09 25.43 -20.65
N PRO A 111 -8.13 26.27 -20.19
CA PRO A 111 -6.81 26.33 -20.79
C PRO A 111 -6.06 25.00 -20.65
N ALA A 112 -5.03 24.79 -21.47
CA ALA A 112 -4.11 23.65 -21.34
C ALA A 112 -3.71 23.43 -19.86
N PRO A 113 -3.68 22.18 -19.38
CA PRO A 113 -3.41 20.98 -20.15
C PRO A 113 -4.62 20.28 -20.77
N THR A 114 -5.84 20.60 -20.33
CA THR A 114 -7.07 19.95 -20.79
C THR A 114 -8.12 20.99 -21.13
N THR A 115 -8.96 20.72 -22.12
CA THR A 115 -10.09 21.60 -22.44
C THR A 115 -11.29 21.34 -21.54
N ASP A 116 -11.45 20.08 -21.11
CA ASP A 116 -12.61 19.61 -20.37
C ASP A 116 -12.17 18.93 -19.08
N ALA A 117 -12.97 19.10 -18.02
CA ALA A 117 -12.83 18.37 -16.78
C ALA A 117 -14.17 18.29 -16.04
N ILE A 118 -14.33 17.26 -15.21
CA ILE A 118 -15.33 17.24 -14.16
C ILE A 118 -14.65 17.54 -12.83
N VAL A 119 -15.25 18.39 -12.02
CA VAL A 119 -14.80 18.68 -10.65
C VAL A 119 -15.82 18.15 -9.68
N LEU A 120 -15.35 17.41 -8.67
CA LEU A 120 -16.16 16.74 -7.67
C LEU A 120 -15.89 17.39 -6.31
N VAL A 121 -16.86 18.14 -5.80
CA VAL A 121 -16.75 18.87 -4.52
C VAL A 121 -17.73 18.25 -3.52
N PRO A 122 -17.25 17.41 -2.59
CA PRO A 122 -18.08 16.87 -1.50
C PRO A 122 -18.63 17.99 -0.63
N GLN A 123 -19.90 17.91 -0.26
CA GLN A 123 -20.58 18.97 0.51
C GLN A 123 -19.98 19.14 1.91
N GLU A 124 -19.34 18.10 2.44
CA GLU A 124 -18.66 18.08 3.73
C GLU A 124 -17.31 18.82 3.72
N VAL A 125 -16.73 19.03 2.54
CA VAL A 125 -15.44 19.71 2.41
C VAL A 125 -15.66 21.22 2.42
N ALA A 126 -15.16 21.88 3.45
CA ALA A 126 -15.16 23.33 3.53
C ALA A 126 -14.28 23.91 2.39
N PRO A 127 -14.83 24.68 1.44
CA PRO A 127 -14.08 25.19 0.28
C PRO A 127 -12.82 26.00 0.65
N ALA A 128 -12.87 26.73 1.77
CA ALA A 128 -11.76 27.52 2.29
C ALA A 128 -10.88 26.77 3.32
N GLY A 129 -11.19 25.51 3.60
CA GLY A 129 -10.48 24.66 4.57
C GLY A 129 -9.33 23.86 3.94
N PRO A 130 -8.59 23.08 4.75
CA PRO A 130 -7.56 22.17 4.25
C PRO A 130 -8.19 20.94 3.58
N PHE A 131 -7.78 20.64 2.35
CA PHE A 131 -8.19 19.45 1.61
C PHE A 131 -7.10 19.03 0.60
N GLU A 132 -7.11 17.78 0.16
CA GLU A 132 -6.30 17.32 -0.97
C GLU A 132 -7.10 17.29 -2.28
N VAL A 133 -6.41 17.23 -3.41
CA VAL A 133 -7.05 17.04 -4.72
C VAL A 133 -6.73 15.65 -5.27
N LEU A 134 -7.75 14.85 -5.54
CA LEU A 134 -7.66 13.61 -6.32
C LEU A 134 -7.76 13.95 -7.82
N ILE A 135 -6.69 13.73 -8.58
CA ILE A 135 -6.73 13.80 -10.05
C ILE A 135 -6.81 12.38 -10.59
N HIS A 136 -7.92 12.03 -11.27
CA HIS A 136 -8.11 10.68 -11.79
C HIS A 136 -8.24 10.59 -13.32
N LEU A 137 -7.42 9.73 -13.94
CA LEU A 137 -7.37 9.49 -15.39
C LEU A 137 -8.02 8.13 -15.74
N HIS A 138 -9.12 8.13 -16.49
CA HIS A 138 -9.96 6.94 -16.76
C HIS A 138 -9.37 5.85 -17.67
N GLY A 139 -8.18 6.03 -18.25
CA GLY A 139 -7.60 5.06 -19.19
C GLY A 139 -8.15 5.10 -20.61
N HIS A 140 -7.99 4.01 -21.36
CA HIS A 140 -8.31 4.01 -22.80
C HIS A 140 -9.80 3.65 -23.03
N GLY A 141 -10.64 4.54 -23.57
CA GLY A 141 -12.08 4.28 -23.74
C GLY A 141 -12.87 5.52 -24.16
N PHE A 142 -14.20 5.51 -24.01
CA PHE A 142 -15.05 6.70 -24.25
C PHE A 142 -15.03 7.70 -23.08
N GLY A 143 -14.19 7.47 -22.07
CA GLY A 143 -13.99 8.35 -20.93
C GLY A 143 -15.22 8.53 -20.04
N PHE A 144 -15.32 9.70 -19.43
CA PHE A 144 -16.44 10.09 -18.59
C PHE A 144 -17.59 10.71 -19.39
N HIS A 145 -17.70 10.39 -20.69
CA HIS A 145 -18.82 10.81 -21.53
C HIS A 145 -20.05 9.94 -21.33
N VAL A 146 -21.23 10.45 -21.70
CA VAL A 146 -22.42 9.60 -21.79
C VAL A 146 -22.21 8.52 -22.84
N LYS A 147 -22.48 7.27 -22.49
CA LYS A 147 -22.39 6.12 -23.39
C LYS A 147 -23.44 6.22 -24.49
N THR A 148 -23.05 6.73 -25.64
CA THR A 148 -23.84 6.78 -26.88
C THR A 148 -23.18 5.94 -27.98
N LYS A 149 -23.90 5.68 -29.08
CA LYS A 149 -23.36 4.87 -30.20
C LYS A 149 -22.18 5.59 -30.84
N GLU A 150 -22.26 6.92 -30.85
CA GLU A 150 -21.26 7.84 -31.34
C GLU A 150 -20.04 7.88 -30.42
N ALA A 151 -20.23 7.91 -29.10
CA ALA A 151 -19.14 7.94 -28.13
C ALA A 151 -18.27 6.67 -28.15
N ILE A 152 -18.90 5.50 -28.28
CA ILE A 152 -18.18 4.20 -28.34
C ILE A 152 -17.65 3.87 -29.74
N LYS A 153 -17.91 4.72 -30.74
CA LYS A 153 -17.51 4.42 -32.12
C LYS A 153 -15.98 4.46 -32.25
N GLY A 154 -15.40 3.28 -32.45
CA GLY A 154 -13.96 3.11 -32.67
C GLY A 154 -13.13 3.05 -31.40
N THR A 155 -13.75 3.01 -30.21
CA THR A 155 -13.02 2.80 -28.95
C THR A 155 -12.63 1.32 -28.83
N PRO A 156 -11.35 0.99 -28.55
CA PRO A 156 -10.90 -0.40 -28.45
C PRO A 156 -11.37 -1.10 -27.15
N HIS A 157 -11.82 -0.32 -26.16
CA HIS A 157 -12.39 -0.81 -24.91
C HIS A 157 -13.74 -0.12 -24.71
N ASP A 158 -14.83 -0.75 -25.18
CA ASP A 158 -16.15 -0.51 -24.59
C ASP A 158 -16.18 -1.26 -23.25
N LEU A 159 -16.92 -0.75 -22.26
CA LEU A 159 -17.17 -1.43 -21.00
C LEU A 159 -18.33 -2.41 -21.19
N PRO A 160 -18.07 -3.73 -21.41
CA PRO A 160 -19.14 -4.71 -21.50
C PRO A 160 -19.92 -4.73 -20.18
N GLY A 161 -21.23 -4.51 -20.24
CA GLY A 161 -22.10 -4.42 -19.06
C GLY A 161 -22.60 -3.00 -18.76
N MET A 162 -21.97 -1.96 -19.33
CA MET A 162 -22.48 -0.60 -19.17
C MET A 162 -23.61 -0.29 -20.16
N SER A 163 -24.74 0.22 -19.64
CA SER A 163 -25.93 0.54 -20.43
C SER A 163 -25.79 1.85 -21.23
N MET A 164 -26.51 1.96 -22.34
CA MET A 164 -26.60 3.21 -23.12
C MET A 164 -27.23 4.33 -22.28
N GLY A 165 -26.75 5.56 -22.46
CA GLY A 165 -27.21 6.75 -21.72
C GLY A 165 -26.62 6.90 -20.32
N LYS A 166 -25.68 6.03 -19.93
CA LYS A 166 -25.00 6.05 -18.63
C LYS A 166 -23.61 6.69 -18.70
N VAL A 167 -23.02 7.09 -17.57
CA VAL A 167 -21.69 7.70 -17.48
C VAL A 167 -20.77 6.88 -16.58
N ARG A 168 -19.53 6.63 -17.01
CA ARG A 168 -18.64 5.62 -16.40
C ARG A 168 -18.33 5.92 -14.94
N ASP A 169 -17.97 7.15 -14.62
CA ASP A 169 -17.63 7.59 -13.27
C ASP A 169 -18.79 7.47 -12.29
N ILE A 170 -20.03 7.71 -12.74
CA ILE A 170 -21.23 7.62 -11.90
C ILE A 170 -21.72 6.17 -11.81
N ASP A 171 -21.97 5.54 -12.96
CA ASP A 171 -22.71 4.28 -13.05
C ASP A 171 -21.81 3.03 -12.92
N TRP A 172 -20.48 3.16 -13.06
CA TRP A 172 -19.55 2.01 -13.01
C TRP A 172 -18.46 2.17 -11.96
N ASP A 173 -17.64 3.21 -12.08
CA ASP A 173 -16.54 3.49 -11.15
C ASP A 173 -17.06 4.08 -9.82
N ARG A 174 -18.27 4.65 -9.79
CA ARG A 174 -18.91 5.26 -8.60
C ARG A 174 -18.00 6.24 -7.86
N ILE A 175 -17.28 7.09 -8.60
CA ILE A 175 -16.21 7.94 -8.06
C ILE A 175 -16.77 8.94 -7.05
N GLU A 176 -17.95 9.53 -7.32
CA GLU A 176 -18.61 10.43 -6.38
C GLU A 176 -18.93 9.74 -5.05
N SER A 177 -19.53 8.54 -5.09
CA SER A 177 -19.86 7.79 -3.87
C SER A 177 -18.59 7.43 -3.07
N GLN A 178 -17.53 6.99 -3.76
CA GLN A 178 -16.27 6.64 -3.10
C GLN A 178 -15.59 7.87 -2.48
N LEU A 179 -15.61 9.01 -3.17
CA LEU A 179 -15.07 10.26 -2.65
C LEU A 179 -15.86 10.74 -1.42
N HIS A 180 -17.19 10.64 -1.45
CA HIS A 180 -18.03 10.96 -0.29
C HIS A 180 -17.73 10.09 0.94
N THR A 181 -17.33 8.83 0.75
CA THR A 181 -16.84 7.98 1.84
C THR A 181 -15.51 8.50 2.39
N LEU A 182 -14.53 8.72 1.52
CA LEU A 182 -13.18 9.14 1.89
C LEU A 182 -13.13 10.46 2.66
N VAL A 183 -13.99 11.43 2.32
CA VAL A 183 -13.93 12.77 2.93
C VAL A 183 -14.25 12.83 4.43
N LYS A 184 -14.81 11.76 5.00
CA LYS A 184 -15.07 11.66 6.44
C LYS A 184 -13.78 11.55 7.26
N GLY A 185 -12.76 10.89 6.72
CA GLY A 185 -11.45 10.74 7.36
C GLY A 185 -10.33 11.53 6.68
N ARG A 186 -10.51 11.88 5.40
CA ARG A 186 -9.50 12.50 4.54
C ARG A 186 -10.17 13.54 3.63
N PRO A 187 -10.25 14.82 4.01
CA PRO A 187 -10.92 15.85 3.21
C PRO A 187 -10.31 15.98 1.80
N MET A 188 -11.12 15.79 0.75
CA MET A 188 -10.65 15.72 -0.64
C MET A 188 -11.65 16.27 -1.65
N ILE A 189 -11.14 16.81 -2.77
CA ILE A 189 -11.90 17.20 -3.97
C ILE A 189 -11.38 16.41 -5.16
N GLY A 190 -12.26 15.96 -6.06
CA GLY A 190 -11.88 15.24 -7.28
C GLY A 190 -11.76 16.16 -8.50
N ILE A 191 -10.80 15.89 -9.38
CA ILE A 191 -10.68 16.46 -10.72
C ILE A 191 -10.51 15.31 -11.72
N LEU A 192 -11.46 15.20 -12.64
CA LEU A 192 -11.53 14.16 -13.66
C LEU A 192 -11.34 14.81 -15.05
N PRO A 193 -10.10 14.97 -15.55
CA PRO A 193 -9.84 15.61 -16.83
C PRO A 193 -10.33 14.74 -18.02
N GLN A 194 -10.74 15.41 -19.11
CA GLN A 194 -11.17 14.81 -20.38
C GLN A 194 -10.52 15.50 -21.58
N ALA A 195 -10.06 14.72 -22.58
CA ALA A 195 -9.68 15.30 -23.87
C ALA A 195 -10.87 15.46 -24.83
N THR A 196 -10.80 16.51 -25.64
CA THR A 196 -11.90 16.94 -26.54
C THR A 196 -11.70 16.58 -28.02
N ASP A 197 -10.51 16.19 -28.47
CA ASP A 197 -10.24 15.90 -29.89
C ASP A 197 -10.40 14.40 -30.24
N LYS A 198 -10.27 14.03 -31.52
CA LYS A 198 -10.44 12.63 -32.02
C LYS A 198 -9.56 11.58 -31.30
N ALA A 199 -8.65 12.02 -30.42
CA ALA A 199 -7.94 11.24 -29.41
C ALA A 199 -8.74 11.03 -28.10
N LYS A 200 -10.08 11.14 -28.13
CA LYS A 200 -11.04 10.81 -27.04
C LYS A 200 -10.81 9.45 -26.38
N GLN A 201 -9.97 8.62 -26.98
CA GLN A 201 -9.73 7.26 -26.56
C GLN A 201 -8.68 7.14 -25.46
N SER A 202 -7.77 8.10 -25.24
CA SER A 202 -6.78 8.12 -24.13
C SER A 202 -5.99 9.44 -24.01
N GLY A 203 -6.50 10.51 -24.60
CA GLY A 203 -5.90 11.83 -24.54
C GLY A 203 -6.21 12.52 -23.21
N PHE A 204 -5.20 13.13 -22.59
CA PHE A 204 -5.37 13.96 -21.40
C PHE A 204 -4.65 15.31 -21.54
N GLY A 205 -4.11 15.63 -22.73
CA GLY A 205 -3.19 16.75 -22.95
C GLY A 205 -1.74 16.32 -23.21
N GLY A 206 -1.44 15.02 -23.06
CA GLY A 206 -0.15 14.41 -23.43
C GLY A 206 1.05 15.12 -22.78
N ALA A 207 2.03 15.53 -23.60
CA ALA A 207 3.23 16.23 -23.11
C ALA A 207 2.94 17.57 -22.40
N GLN A 208 1.79 18.20 -22.68
CA GLN A 208 1.39 19.44 -22.03
C GLN A 208 0.78 19.21 -20.65
N PHE A 209 0.45 17.96 -20.27
CA PHE A 209 -0.15 17.67 -18.97
C PHE A 209 0.73 18.16 -17.83
N ASP A 210 0.17 19.06 -17.03
CA ASP A 210 0.80 19.59 -15.83
C ASP A 210 -0.24 19.69 -14.72
N ARG A 211 -0.04 18.95 -13.62
CA ARG A 211 -1.02 18.89 -12.53
C ARG A 211 -1.21 20.23 -11.82
N VAL A 212 -0.19 21.06 -11.76
CA VAL A 212 -0.26 22.37 -11.07
C VAL A 212 -1.12 23.30 -11.91
N ALA A 213 -0.80 23.41 -13.21
CA ALA A 213 -1.59 24.20 -14.13
C ALA A 213 -3.06 23.71 -14.22
N LEU A 214 -3.29 22.40 -14.18
CA LEU A 214 -4.64 21.84 -14.16
C LEU A 214 -5.45 22.33 -12.94
N VAL A 215 -4.89 22.19 -11.73
CA VAL A 215 -5.54 22.62 -10.50
C VAL A 215 -5.84 24.12 -10.53
N ASP A 216 -4.86 24.94 -10.90
CA ASP A 216 -5.01 26.40 -10.93
C ASP A 216 -6.09 26.84 -11.94
N ASN A 217 -6.09 26.24 -13.14
CA ASN A 217 -7.07 26.54 -14.18
C ASN A 217 -8.49 26.14 -13.75
N VAL A 218 -8.64 24.96 -13.14
CA VAL A 218 -9.94 24.48 -12.64
C VAL A 218 -10.46 25.38 -11.52
N PHE A 219 -9.61 25.74 -10.57
CA PHE A 219 -10.02 26.58 -9.43
C PHE A 219 -10.40 27.98 -9.89
N THR A 220 -9.63 28.54 -10.84
CA THR A 220 -9.94 29.83 -11.46
C THR A 220 -11.28 29.78 -12.19
N ALA A 221 -11.54 28.73 -12.96
CA ALA A 221 -12.80 28.56 -13.68
C ALA A 221 -14.00 28.44 -12.72
N LEU A 222 -13.91 27.60 -11.68
CA LEU A 222 -14.98 27.44 -10.70
C LEU A 222 -15.26 28.73 -9.92
N ASN A 223 -14.21 29.44 -9.50
CA ASN A 223 -14.37 30.72 -8.84
C ASN A 223 -15.09 31.73 -9.76
N GLY A 224 -14.70 31.81 -11.03
CA GLY A 224 -15.32 32.70 -12.01
C GLY A 224 -16.77 32.34 -12.36
N LEU A 225 -17.12 31.06 -12.37
CA LEU A 225 -18.45 30.57 -12.78
C LEU A 225 -19.45 30.46 -11.62
N LYS A 226 -18.98 30.11 -10.43
CA LYS A 226 -19.82 29.78 -9.27
C LYS A 226 -19.55 30.65 -8.04
N GLY A 227 -18.52 31.50 -8.06
CA GLY A 227 -18.09 32.25 -6.88
C GLY A 227 -17.53 31.35 -5.76
N ILE A 228 -17.13 30.12 -6.10
CA ILE A 228 -16.55 29.18 -5.15
C ILE A 228 -15.05 29.46 -5.05
N THR A 229 -14.63 30.04 -3.93
CA THR A 229 -13.20 30.21 -3.63
C THR A 229 -12.68 28.95 -2.94
N LEU A 230 -11.91 28.16 -3.69
CA LEU A 230 -11.21 26.99 -3.17
C LEU A 230 -9.86 27.42 -2.57
N ALA A 231 -9.55 26.95 -1.36
CA ALA A 231 -8.24 27.12 -0.76
C ALA A 231 -7.18 26.34 -1.55
N LYS A 232 -5.91 26.74 -1.42
CA LYS A 232 -4.80 25.97 -1.99
C LYS A 232 -4.78 24.56 -1.36
N PRO A 233 -4.71 23.49 -2.15
CA PRO A 233 -4.80 22.15 -1.59
C PRO A 233 -3.53 21.80 -0.80
N THR A 234 -3.69 20.98 0.23
CA THR A 234 -2.59 20.48 1.06
C THR A 234 -1.70 19.47 0.33
N GLY A 235 -2.21 18.91 -0.77
CA GLY A 235 -1.47 18.07 -1.70
C GLY A 235 -2.38 17.48 -2.77
N VAL A 236 -1.77 16.67 -3.64
CA VAL A 236 -2.43 16.06 -4.80
C VAL A 236 -2.23 14.55 -4.77
N VAL A 237 -3.32 13.81 -4.90
CA VAL A 237 -3.33 12.36 -5.17
C VAL A 237 -3.51 12.18 -6.67
N LEU A 238 -2.57 11.51 -7.33
CA LEU A 238 -2.70 11.11 -8.73
C LEU A 238 -3.23 9.68 -8.79
N SER A 239 -4.25 9.45 -9.59
CA SER A 239 -4.76 8.11 -9.86
C SER A 239 -5.05 7.90 -11.33
N GLY A 240 -4.82 6.70 -11.85
CA GLY A 240 -5.22 6.42 -13.23
C GLY A 240 -5.25 4.95 -13.56
N HIS A 241 -6.06 4.66 -14.57
CA HIS A 241 -6.32 3.33 -15.08
C HIS A 241 -5.68 3.14 -16.46
N SER A 242 -5.16 1.95 -16.76
CA SER A 242 -4.84 1.52 -18.14
C SER A 242 -4.08 2.59 -18.95
N GLY A 243 -4.66 3.10 -20.03
CA GLY A 243 -4.12 4.14 -20.92
C GLY A 243 -3.70 5.47 -20.24
N ALA A 244 -3.99 5.67 -18.95
CA ALA A 244 -3.41 6.75 -18.16
C ALA A 244 -1.87 6.70 -18.11
N GLY A 245 -1.28 5.51 -18.24
CA GLY A 245 0.15 5.26 -18.14
C GLY A 245 1.02 6.21 -18.95
N ALA A 246 0.70 6.43 -20.22
CA ALA A 246 1.49 7.29 -21.09
C ALA A 246 1.50 8.76 -20.61
N THR A 247 0.38 9.22 -20.05
CA THR A 247 0.28 10.57 -19.45
C THR A 247 1.02 10.61 -18.13
N PHE A 248 0.92 9.56 -17.30
CA PHE A 248 1.71 9.47 -16.09
C PHE A 248 3.20 9.44 -16.35
N ALA A 249 3.68 8.74 -17.38
CA ALA A 249 5.10 8.77 -17.73
C ALA A 249 5.60 10.21 -17.95
N ALA A 250 4.79 11.05 -18.62
CA ALA A 250 5.10 12.47 -18.81
C ALA A 250 5.02 13.28 -17.50
N ILE A 251 4.01 13.04 -16.66
CA ILE A 251 3.85 13.71 -15.36
C ILE A 251 5.00 13.35 -14.42
N LEU A 252 5.27 12.06 -14.24
CA LEU A 252 6.32 11.54 -13.37
C LEU A 252 7.71 12.00 -13.82
N GLY A 253 7.95 12.12 -15.13
CA GLY A 253 9.17 12.74 -15.65
C GLY A 253 9.31 14.23 -15.31
N LYS A 254 8.20 14.97 -15.11
CA LYS A 254 8.21 16.36 -14.61
C LYS A 254 8.34 16.41 -13.09
N GLU A 255 7.66 15.54 -12.36
CA GLU A 255 7.79 15.43 -10.89
C GLU A 255 9.22 15.06 -10.48
N SER A 256 9.84 14.10 -11.18
CA SER A 256 11.26 13.76 -11.02
C SER A 256 12.18 14.97 -11.16
N LYS A 257 11.89 15.87 -12.11
CA LYS A 257 12.66 17.12 -12.26
C LYS A 257 12.39 18.09 -11.12
N ARG A 258 11.13 18.25 -10.70
CA ARG A 258 10.75 19.10 -9.56
C ARG A 258 11.46 18.69 -8.26
N LEU A 259 11.58 17.39 -8.01
CA LEU A 259 12.31 16.85 -6.85
C LEU A 259 13.80 17.24 -6.87
N LYS A 260 14.39 17.39 -8.06
CA LYS A 260 15.81 17.73 -8.26
C LYS A 260 16.08 19.23 -8.32
N GLU A 261 15.05 20.04 -8.56
CA GLU A 261 15.14 21.50 -8.61
C GLU A 261 15.23 22.09 -7.20
N ALA A 262 15.87 23.26 -7.06
CA ALA A 262 15.96 23.93 -5.77
C ALA A 262 14.56 24.30 -5.26
N GLN A 263 14.30 24.06 -3.97
CA GLN A 263 13.02 24.40 -3.37
C GLN A 263 12.67 25.88 -3.61
N PRO A 264 11.40 26.20 -3.87
CA PRO A 264 10.96 27.57 -4.08
C PRO A 264 11.31 28.44 -2.88
N ALA A 265 11.66 29.70 -3.13
CA ALA A 265 12.13 30.64 -2.11
C ALA A 265 11.09 30.93 -1.00
N SER A 266 9.82 30.57 -1.21
CA SER A 266 8.77 30.66 -0.22
C SER A 266 7.78 29.47 -0.30
N ALA A 267 7.24 29.06 0.85
CA ALA A 267 6.19 28.03 0.92
C ALA A 267 4.87 28.47 0.26
N LYS A 268 4.64 29.78 0.10
CA LYS A 268 3.43 30.31 -0.55
C LYS A 268 3.44 30.06 -2.06
N ASP A 269 4.62 30.11 -2.67
CA ASP A 269 4.80 29.93 -4.12
C ASP A 269 5.05 28.47 -4.50
N ALA A 270 5.21 27.58 -3.52
CA ALA A 270 5.47 26.17 -3.79
C ALA A 270 4.26 25.48 -4.43
N PRO A 271 4.42 24.67 -5.49
CA PRO A 271 3.31 23.86 -5.98
C PRO A 271 2.85 22.90 -4.87
N PRO A 272 1.56 22.56 -4.79
CA PRO A 272 1.09 21.53 -3.87
C PRO A 272 1.93 20.24 -4.02
N PRO A 273 2.31 19.56 -2.94
CA PRO A 273 3.05 18.30 -3.04
C PRO A 273 2.19 17.20 -3.71
N MET A 274 2.85 16.19 -4.27
CA MET A 274 2.16 14.99 -4.75
C MET A 274 2.17 13.94 -3.64
N ASN A 275 1.05 13.74 -2.95
CA ASN A 275 0.98 12.93 -1.73
C ASN A 275 0.77 11.44 -1.99
N GLU A 276 0.27 11.06 -3.17
CA GLU A 276 0.03 9.65 -3.47
C GLU A 276 -0.10 9.42 -4.99
N LEU A 277 0.40 8.28 -5.45
CA LEU A 277 0.23 7.76 -6.81
C LEU A 277 -0.49 6.42 -6.74
N VAL A 278 -1.66 6.33 -7.37
CA VAL A 278 -2.48 5.11 -7.45
C VAL A 278 -2.59 4.64 -8.89
N LEU A 279 -2.04 3.48 -9.20
CA LEU A 279 -1.97 2.92 -10.54
C LEU A 279 -2.85 1.68 -10.63
N PHE A 280 -3.83 1.68 -11.54
CA PHE A 280 -4.67 0.52 -11.83
C PHE A 280 -4.38 0.05 -13.25
N ASP A 281 -3.58 -1.01 -13.42
CA ASP A 281 -3.10 -1.45 -14.75
C ASP A 281 -2.46 -0.32 -15.58
N ALA A 282 -2.01 0.77 -14.96
CA ALA A 282 -1.53 1.94 -15.68
C ALA A 282 -0.09 1.80 -16.23
N ILE A 283 0.55 0.65 -16.06
CA ILE A 283 1.86 0.37 -16.66
C ILE A 283 1.61 -0.65 -17.77
N ASN A 284 1.36 -0.15 -18.97
CA ASN A 284 1.05 -0.90 -20.18
C ASN A 284 2.29 -1.20 -21.02
N GLY A 285 3.42 -0.58 -20.72
CA GLY A 285 4.62 -0.75 -21.52
C GLY A 285 5.92 -0.26 -20.89
N PRO A 286 7.04 -0.55 -21.56
CA PRO A 286 8.37 -0.31 -20.99
C PRO A 286 8.70 1.17 -20.74
N GLY A 287 8.09 2.09 -21.50
CA GLY A 287 8.29 3.53 -21.30
C GLY A 287 7.65 4.02 -20.00
N GLU A 288 6.44 3.57 -19.71
CA GLU A 288 5.69 3.94 -18.51
C GLU A 288 6.34 3.33 -17.27
N LEU A 289 6.77 2.06 -17.37
CA LEU A 289 7.55 1.41 -16.33
C LEU A 289 8.83 2.18 -16.02
N ARG A 290 9.58 2.58 -17.06
CA ARG A 290 10.84 3.32 -16.90
C ARG A 290 10.63 4.64 -16.16
N GLU A 291 9.67 5.45 -16.59
CA GLU A 291 9.43 6.75 -15.94
C GLU A 291 8.86 6.57 -14.52
N THR A 292 8.05 5.55 -14.28
CA THR A 292 7.57 5.21 -12.93
C THR A 292 8.72 4.81 -12.02
N ILE A 293 9.62 3.92 -12.48
CA ILE A 293 10.82 3.53 -11.74
C ILE A 293 11.73 4.72 -11.48
N ASN A 294 11.93 5.60 -12.47
CA ASN A 294 12.75 6.79 -12.31
C ASN A 294 12.19 7.71 -11.22
N TRP A 295 10.88 8.01 -11.27
CA TRP A 295 10.24 8.83 -10.26
C TRP A 295 10.29 8.18 -8.87
N VAL A 296 9.96 6.89 -8.75
CA VAL A 296 10.02 6.18 -7.46
C VAL A 296 11.43 6.24 -6.86
N ARG A 297 12.48 6.05 -7.68
CA ARG A 297 13.87 6.17 -7.21
C ARG A 297 14.21 7.58 -6.78
N ASP A 298 13.87 8.58 -7.58
CA ASP A 298 14.14 9.98 -7.24
C ASP A 298 13.38 10.41 -5.98
N GLN A 299 12.16 9.90 -5.80
CA GLN A 299 11.34 10.13 -4.61
C GLN A 299 11.97 9.47 -3.38
N LEU A 300 12.40 8.22 -3.49
CA LEU A 300 13.08 7.50 -2.41
C LEU A 300 14.46 8.11 -2.08
N ASP A 301 15.18 8.61 -3.08
CA ASP A 301 16.45 9.32 -2.88
C ASP A 301 16.23 10.65 -2.13
N ASP A 302 15.16 11.40 -2.47
CA ASP A 302 14.77 12.60 -1.72
C ASP A 302 14.31 12.23 -0.31
N ASP A 303 13.51 11.17 -0.15
CA ASP A 303 13.08 10.66 1.16
C ASP A 303 14.25 10.36 2.08
N LEU A 304 15.24 9.62 1.57
CA LEU A 304 16.42 9.30 2.34
C LEU A 304 17.14 10.58 2.79
N LYS A 305 17.28 11.55 1.88
CA LYS A 305 17.90 12.84 2.19
C LYS A 305 17.11 13.63 3.23
N GLN A 306 15.78 13.71 3.11
CA GLN A 306 14.93 14.40 4.08
C GLN A 306 14.95 13.70 5.44
N LEU A 307 14.88 12.38 5.47
CA LEU A 307 14.95 11.59 6.70
C LEU A 307 16.31 11.73 7.40
N GLN A 308 17.40 11.82 6.64
CA GLN A 308 18.74 12.14 7.16
C GLN A 308 18.82 13.55 7.75
N ALA A 309 18.06 14.50 7.22
CA ALA A 309 17.98 15.88 7.71
C ALA A 309 16.94 16.08 8.83
N THR A 310 16.01 15.14 9.00
CA THR A 310 14.90 15.20 9.96
C THR A 310 15.33 14.62 11.31
N ASP A 311 15.00 15.31 12.38
CA ASP A 311 15.21 14.85 13.75
C ASP A 311 14.49 13.51 13.99
N ASP A 312 15.12 12.61 14.75
CA ASP A 312 14.62 11.25 15.02
C ASP A 312 13.14 11.21 15.43
N LYS A 313 12.71 12.15 16.28
CA LYS A 313 11.33 12.26 16.81
C LYS A 313 10.29 12.62 15.74
N GLN A 314 10.72 13.20 14.63
CA GLN A 314 9.85 13.68 13.56
C GLN A 314 9.82 12.73 12.35
N ARG A 315 10.73 11.74 12.27
CA ARG A 315 10.81 10.79 11.15
C ARG A 315 9.54 9.98 10.95
N ALA A 316 8.92 9.48 12.03
CA ALA A 316 7.67 8.73 11.93
C ALA A 316 6.54 9.58 11.32
N THR A 317 6.42 10.82 11.78
CA THR A 317 5.44 11.78 11.22
C THR A 317 5.78 12.17 9.78
N TYR A 318 7.07 12.28 9.43
CA TYR A 318 7.49 12.50 8.05
C TYR A 318 7.03 11.35 7.16
N ILE A 319 7.34 10.09 7.53
CA ILE A 319 6.99 8.89 6.75
C ILE A 319 5.47 8.77 6.58
N GLU A 320 4.69 9.05 7.64
CA GLU A 320 3.23 8.97 7.60
C GLU A 320 2.60 9.96 6.59
N LYS A 321 3.21 11.13 6.43
CA LYS A 321 2.73 12.23 5.57
C LYS A 321 3.35 12.22 4.17
N HIS A 322 4.27 11.31 3.90
CA HIS A 322 5.05 11.30 2.68
C HIS A 322 4.31 10.61 1.51
N PRO A 323 4.59 10.99 0.24
CA PRO A 323 4.19 10.27 -0.97
C PRO A 323 4.06 8.75 -0.83
N ARG A 324 2.86 8.26 -1.12
CA ARG A 324 2.55 6.83 -1.23
C ARG A 324 2.46 6.38 -2.68
N LEU A 325 2.74 5.10 -2.92
CA LEU A 325 2.48 4.39 -4.16
C LEU A 325 1.54 3.21 -3.86
N ARG A 326 0.46 3.10 -4.63
CA ARG A 326 -0.45 1.97 -4.64
C ARG A 326 -0.57 1.47 -6.07
N GLY A 327 -0.08 0.27 -6.35
CA GLY A 327 -0.15 -0.33 -7.68
C GLY A 327 -1.04 -1.57 -7.65
N TYR A 328 -2.06 -1.59 -8.49
CA TYR A 328 -2.97 -2.71 -8.62
C TYR A 328 -2.91 -3.22 -10.05
N CYS A 329 -2.55 -4.49 -10.22
CA CYS A 329 -2.38 -5.10 -11.53
C CYS A 329 -3.29 -6.32 -11.74
N THR A 330 -3.75 -6.53 -12.96
CA THR A 330 -4.48 -7.75 -13.37
C THR A 330 -3.54 -8.73 -14.10
N TYR A 331 -4.04 -9.94 -14.37
CA TYR A 331 -3.36 -10.90 -15.26
C TYR A 331 -3.60 -10.61 -16.76
N GLY A 332 -4.27 -9.51 -17.10
CA GLY A 332 -4.51 -9.13 -18.48
C GLY A 332 -3.20 -8.85 -19.23
N VAL A 333 -3.19 -9.12 -20.54
CA VAL A 333 -2.09 -8.68 -21.40
C VAL A 333 -2.33 -7.21 -21.80
N PRO A 334 -1.39 -6.28 -21.57
CA PRO A 334 -1.38 -5.02 -22.29
C PRO A 334 -1.15 -5.32 -23.78
N SER A 335 -1.34 -4.32 -24.65
CA SER A 335 -1.29 -4.37 -26.13
C SER A 335 -0.18 -5.23 -26.83
N LEU A 336 0.80 -5.77 -26.11
CA LEU A 336 1.79 -6.75 -26.53
C LEU A 336 1.39 -8.19 -26.13
N LYS A 337 1.23 -9.07 -27.11
CA LYS A 337 0.63 -10.44 -26.99
C LYS A 337 1.33 -11.45 -26.04
N ASP A 338 2.35 -11.08 -25.26
CA ASP A 338 3.16 -12.02 -24.48
C ASP A 338 3.67 -11.50 -23.10
N VAL A 339 3.23 -10.32 -22.64
CA VAL A 339 3.56 -9.74 -21.32
C VAL A 339 2.24 -9.39 -20.62
N THR A 340 2.12 -9.55 -19.31
CA THR A 340 0.93 -9.18 -18.52
C THR A 340 1.16 -7.89 -17.74
N TYR A 341 0.10 -7.26 -17.24
CA TYR A 341 0.25 -6.16 -16.28
C TYR A 341 1.05 -6.61 -15.05
N ALA A 342 0.74 -7.77 -14.49
CA ALA A 342 1.48 -8.35 -13.37
C ALA A 342 2.99 -8.52 -13.64
N ASP A 343 3.43 -8.72 -14.88
CA ASP A 343 4.86 -8.76 -15.22
C ASP A 343 5.55 -7.41 -14.98
N TYR A 344 4.91 -6.31 -15.36
CA TYR A 344 5.47 -4.96 -15.16
C TYR A 344 5.49 -4.54 -13.70
N TYR A 345 4.47 -4.91 -12.92
CA TYR A 345 4.38 -4.55 -11.51
C TYR A 345 5.21 -5.49 -10.63
N LEU A 346 5.00 -6.81 -10.74
CA LEU A 346 5.46 -7.82 -9.78
C LEU A 346 6.56 -8.76 -10.31
N GLY A 347 6.81 -8.78 -11.62
CA GLY A 347 7.82 -9.66 -12.22
C GLY A 347 7.48 -11.16 -12.18
N LYS A 348 6.17 -11.50 -12.10
CA LYS A 348 5.68 -12.90 -12.07
C LYS A 348 5.98 -13.62 -13.38
N LYS A 349 7.09 -14.38 -13.40
CA LYS A 349 7.58 -15.23 -14.52
C LYS A 349 6.45 -15.81 -15.39
N SER A 350 6.32 -15.35 -16.64
CA SER A 350 6.17 -16.33 -17.72
C SER A 350 7.56 -16.87 -18.06
N GLU A 351 7.77 -18.18 -17.93
CA GLU A 351 8.95 -18.89 -18.44
C GLU A 351 9.19 -18.61 -19.94
N LEU A 352 8.14 -18.18 -20.66
CA LEU A 352 8.19 -17.67 -22.02
C LEU A 352 9.06 -16.41 -22.19
N TYR A 353 8.99 -15.44 -21.27
CA TYR A 353 9.77 -14.19 -21.37
C TYR A 353 11.27 -14.45 -21.21
N ARG A 354 11.64 -15.32 -20.26
CA ARG A 354 13.04 -15.72 -20.02
C ARG A 354 13.60 -16.65 -21.08
N SER A 355 12.78 -17.50 -21.71
CA SER A 355 13.23 -18.36 -22.83
C SER A 355 13.35 -17.57 -24.14
N ARG A 356 12.46 -16.60 -24.42
CA ARG A 356 12.59 -15.70 -25.58
C ARG A 356 13.70 -14.65 -25.42
N LYS A 357 14.17 -14.37 -24.19
CA LYS A 357 15.41 -13.64 -23.89
C LYS A 357 16.61 -14.19 -24.68
N SER A 358 16.63 -15.49 -24.99
CA SER A 358 17.68 -16.11 -25.80
C SER A 358 17.52 -15.88 -27.32
N ALA A 359 16.31 -15.70 -27.83
CA ALA A 359 16.02 -15.65 -29.27
C ALA A 359 15.94 -14.20 -29.82
N LEU A 360 15.49 -13.24 -29.01
CA LEU A 360 15.37 -11.82 -29.38
C LEU A 360 16.67 -11.02 -29.20
N LEU A 361 17.73 -11.64 -28.65
CA LEU A 361 19.04 -11.02 -28.38
C LEU A 361 19.90 -10.72 -29.64
N LYS A 362 19.27 -10.55 -30.81
CA LYS A 362 19.91 -9.98 -32.02
C LYS A 362 19.62 -8.48 -32.20
N MET A 363 18.87 -7.86 -31.30
CA MET A 363 18.75 -6.39 -31.22
C MET A 363 19.40 -5.91 -29.90
N LYS A 364 20.09 -4.76 -29.96
CA LYS A 364 20.90 -4.18 -28.88
C LYS A 364 20.19 -4.22 -27.51
N PRO A 365 20.92 -4.44 -26.40
CA PRO A 365 20.35 -4.49 -25.05
C PRO A 365 19.57 -3.20 -24.76
N GLN A 366 18.30 -3.35 -24.41
CA GLN A 366 17.43 -2.26 -23.95
C GLN A 366 17.29 -2.35 -22.42
N PRO A 367 17.06 -1.23 -21.70
CA PRO A 367 17.20 -1.11 -20.24
C PRO A 367 16.10 -1.80 -19.39
N PHE A 368 15.47 -2.87 -19.87
CA PHE A 368 14.23 -3.44 -19.30
C PHE A 368 14.44 -4.72 -18.48
N ASP A 369 15.35 -4.71 -17.51
CA ASP A 369 15.67 -5.89 -16.69
C ASP A 369 14.91 -6.00 -15.35
N LEU A 370 13.94 -5.11 -15.05
CA LEU A 370 13.26 -5.06 -13.73
C LEU A 370 11.76 -4.75 -13.80
N SER A 371 10.97 -5.44 -12.97
CA SER A 371 9.63 -4.98 -12.59
C SER A 371 9.69 -3.77 -11.63
N LEU A 372 8.54 -3.14 -11.38
CA LEU A 372 8.45 -2.04 -10.42
C LEU A 372 8.79 -2.49 -8.99
N ASP A 373 8.25 -3.62 -8.56
CA ASP A 373 8.53 -4.22 -7.24
C ASP A 373 10.03 -4.54 -7.09
N GLU A 374 10.63 -5.18 -8.11
CA GLU A 374 12.07 -5.46 -8.13
C GLU A 374 12.92 -4.18 -8.09
N ALA A 375 12.45 -3.08 -8.69
CA ALA A 375 13.15 -1.81 -8.66
C ALA A 375 13.08 -1.12 -7.29
N ILE A 376 11.93 -1.19 -6.61
CA ILE A 376 11.72 -0.71 -5.24
C ILE A 376 12.59 -1.51 -4.28
N ASP A 377 12.48 -2.84 -4.30
CA ASP A 377 13.22 -3.72 -3.40
C ASP A 377 14.73 -3.57 -3.58
N ARG A 378 15.21 -3.40 -4.82
CA ARG A 378 16.63 -3.13 -5.07
C ARG A 378 17.08 -1.76 -4.56
N TRP A 379 16.20 -0.76 -4.49
CA TRP A 379 16.55 0.51 -3.87
C TRP A 379 16.70 0.33 -2.37
N PHE A 380 15.71 -0.27 -1.70
CA PHE A 380 15.78 -0.54 -0.27
C PHE A 380 17.00 -1.39 0.09
N ALA A 381 17.31 -2.44 -0.67
CA ALA A 381 18.48 -3.27 -0.43
C ALA A 381 19.82 -2.52 -0.59
N ARG A 382 19.91 -1.52 -1.49
CA ARG A 382 21.11 -0.69 -1.64
C ARG A 382 21.29 0.32 -0.51
N HIS A 383 20.18 0.82 0.05
CA HIS A 383 20.17 1.87 1.06
C HIS A 383 19.85 1.36 2.48
N ASP A 384 19.75 0.04 2.67
CA ASP A 384 19.45 -0.59 3.95
C ASP A 384 20.40 -0.11 5.06
N GLY A 385 21.70 -0.05 4.77
CA GLY A 385 22.69 0.46 5.72
C GLY A 385 22.52 1.94 6.10
N ASP A 386 21.94 2.77 5.22
CA ASP A 386 21.66 4.17 5.52
C ASP A 386 20.33 4.35 6.26
N LEU A 387 19.29 3.59 5.88
CA LEU A 387 18.00 3.57 6.56
C LEU A 387 18.12 3.05 8.00
N ASN A 388 18.93 2.00 8.20
CA ASN A 388 19.17 1.44 9.53
C ASN A 388 19.88 2.42 10.48
N LYS A 389 20.69 3.36 9.95
CA LYS A 389 21.27 4.45 10.77
C LYS A 389 20.22 5.45 11.26
N LEU A 390 19.04 5.51 10.62
CA LEU A 390 17.95 6.43 10.93
C LEU A 390 16.89 5.82 11.87
N GLY A 391 16.93 4.51 12.08
CA GLY A 391 16.01 3.75 12.94
C GLY A 391 15.65 2.40 12.32
N SER A 392 15.58 1.35 13.14
CA SER A 392 15.41 -0.03 12.67
C SER A 392 14.07 -0.30 11.96
N ASP A 393 13.06 0.54 12.18
CA ASP A 393 11.74 0.42 11.54
C ASP A 393 11.48 1.48 10.45
N VAL A 394 12.41 2.41 10.22
CA VAL A 394 12.27 3.49 9.22
C VAL A 394 12.16 2.91 7.82
N GLY A 395 13.05 1.97 7.47
CA GLY A 395 13.00 1.29 6.18
C GLY A 395 11.70 0.50 5.97
N THR A 396 11.22 -0.19 7.02
CA THR A 396 9.96 -0.95 6.97
C THR A 396 8.75 -0.04 6.80
N LYS A 397 8.61 1.01 7.63
CA LYS A 397 7.52 1.98 7.54
C LYS A 397 7.51 2.74 6.22
N LEU A 398 8.69 3.11 5.72
CA LEU A 398 8.78 3.77 4.42
C LEU A 398 8.39 2.80 3.30
N ARG A 399 8.76 1.51 3.39
CA ARG A 399 8.35 0.47 2.43
C ARG A 399 6.83 0.24 2.42
N GLU A 400 6.14 0.39 3.55
CA GLU A 400 4.67 0.31 3.67
C GLU A 400 3.94 1.39 2.83
N ASN A 401 4.62 2.49 2.51
CA ASN A 401 4.10 3.49 1.59
C ASN A 401 4.11 3.02 0.12
N TYR A 402 4.72 1.88 -0.22
CA TYR A 402 4.78 1.34 -1.58
C TYR A 402 4.10 -0.04 -1.62
N HIS A 403 2.81 -0.07 -1.93
CA HIS A 403 2.03 -1.31 -2.01
C HIS A 403 1.79 -1.69 -3.46
N LEU A 404 2.13 -2.91 -3.84
CA LEU A 404 1.85 -3.45 -5.17
C LEU A 404 1.12 -4.78 -5.01
N GLU A 405 -0.03 -4.89 -5.66
CA GLU A 405 -0.95 -6.01 -5.48
C GLU A 405 -1.49 -6.48 -6.82
N GLU A 406 -1.62 -7.79 -6.94
CA GLU A 406 -2.37 -8.38 -8.04
C GLU A 406 -3.83 -8.55 -7.66
N LEU A 407 -4.72 -7.95 -8.44
CA LEU A 407 -6.16 -8.12 -8.34
C LEU A 407 -6.57 -9.48 -8.92
N ALA A 408 -6.42 -10.54 -8.14
CA ALA A 408 -6.75 -11.90 -8.55
C ALA A 408 -8.18 -11.98 -9.11
N LYS A 409 -8.33 -12.60 -10.30
CA LYS A 409 -9.63 -12.79 -10.99
C LYS A 409 -10.39 -11.51 -11.34
N THR A 410 -9.72 -10.36 -11.34
CA THR A 410 -10.31 -9.11 -11.84
C THR A 410 -9.92 -8.91 -13.31
N GLU A 411 -10.92 -8.68 -14.16
CA GLU A 411 -10.70 -8.26 -15.54
C GLU A 411 -10.20 -6.81 -15.58
N HIS A 412 -9.46 -6.48 -16.64
CA HIS A 412 -8.79 -5.18 -16.82
C HIS A 412 -9.70 -3.97 -16.56
N GLU A 413 -10.88 -3.94 -17.17
CA GLU A 413 -11.85 -2.84 -17.03
C GLU A 413 -12.61 -2.86 -15.69
N ALA A 414 -12.63 -4.01 -15.00
CA ALA A 414 -13.28 -4.18 -13.70
C ALA A 414 -12.34 -3.87 -12.52
N SER A 415 -11.17 -3.29 -12.79
CA SER A 415 -10.17 -2.90 -11.79
C SER A 415 -10.49 -1.58 -11.09
N MET A 416 -11.31 -0.71 -11.71
CA MET A 416 -11.74 0.58 -11.14
C MET A 416 -13.12 0.53 -10.47
N GLY A 417 -13.99 -0.40 -10.87
CA GLY A 417 -15.38 -0.44 -10.45
C GLY A 417 -16.13 -1.72 -10.83
N GLY A 418 -17.45 -1.70 -10.69
CA GLY A 418 -18.36 -2.85 -10.76
C GLY A 418 -19.02 -3.17 -9.40
N GLU A 419 -19.99 -4.08 -9.40
CA GLU A 419 -20.75 -4.43 -8.19
C GLU A 419 -19.82 -4.90 -7.05
N GLY A 420 -19.79 -4.16 -5.95
CA GLY A 420 -19.03 -4.48 -4.72
C GLY A 420 -17.54 -4.09 -4.69
N LYS A 421 -17.08 -3.19 -5.57
CA LYS A 421 -15.66 -2.75 -5.60
C LYS A 421 -15.55 -1.24 -5.41
N ASP A 422 -14.95 -0.81 -4.29
CA ASP A 422 -14.71 0.61 -3.99
C ASP A 422 -13.19 0.87 -3.95
N ARG A 423 -12.58 0.86 -5.13
CA ARG A 423 -11.11 0.77 -5.31
C ARG A 423 -10.34 2.00 -4.81
N PHE A 424 -10.93 3.18 -4.84
CA PHE A 424 -10.36 4.36 -4.20
C PHE A 424 -10.42 4.26 -2.69
N VAL A 425 -11.53 3.76 -2.14
CA VAL A 425 -11.68 3.53 -0.69
C VAL A 425 -10.60 2.55 -0.24
N GLU A 426 -10.50 1.39 -0.89
CA GLU A 426 -9.48 0.37 -0.62
C GLU A 426 -8.05 0.92 -0.72
N ALA A 427 -7.75 1.69 -1.77
CA ALA A 427 -6.41 2.22 -2.01
C ALA A 427 -6.03 3.38 -1.07
N LEU A 428 -6.98 4.26 -0.76
CA LEU A 428 -6.73 5.55 -0.12
C LEU A 428 -7.09 5.59 1.38
N GLU A 429 -7.89 4.64 1.89
CA GLU A 429 -8.12 4.48 3.33
C GLU A 429 -6.99 3.68 4.01
N GLY A 430 -6.26 2.84 3.25
CA GLY A 430 -5.21 1.98 3.78
C GLY A 430 -5.74 0.99 4.83
N LEU A 431 -6.31 -0.14 4.40
CA LEU A 431 -6.69 -1.35 5.19
C LEU A 431 -6.80 -1.18 6.71
N LYS A 432 -7.66 -0.28 7.18
CA LYS A 432 -7.90 -0.03 8.61
C LYS A 432 -9.38 0.18 8.84
N ARG A 433 -10.04 -0.75 9.55
CA ARG A 433 -11.40 -0.53 10.05
C ARG A 433 -11.36 0.46 11.22
N VAL A 434 -12.22 1.46 11.19
CA VAL A 434 -12.48 2.40 12.29
C VAL A 434 -13.97 2.31 12.66
N ALA A 435 -14.31 2.40 13.94
CA ALA A 435 -15.68 2.34 14.45
C ALA A 435 -15.87 3.22 15.72
N GLY A 436 -17.02 3.09 16.39
CA GLY A 436 -17.34 3.89 17.58
C GLY A 436 -17.77 5.32 17.23
N ASP A 437 -17.19 6.31 17.91
CA ASP A 437 -17.23 7.71 17.50
C ASP A 437 -15.97 8.03 16.67
N GLU A 438 -16.07 7.88 15.35
CA GLU A 438 -14.96 8.06 14.40
C GLU A 438 -14.33 9.46 14.45
N SER A 439 -15.07 10.46 14.90
CA SER A 439 -14.60 11.83 15.05
C SER A 439 -13.81 12.07 16.35
N SER A 440 -13.88 11.11 17.28
CA SER A 440 -13.24 11.22 18.58
C SER A 440 -11.72 11.16 18.48
N LYS A 441 -11.07 11.94 19.35
CA LYS A 441 -9.63 11.90 19.58
C LYS A 441 -9.24 10.90 20.67
N THR A 442 -10.21 10.34 21.37
CA THR A 442 -10.03 9.25 22.33
C THR A 442 -10.08 7.95 21.57
N ILE A 443 -9.02 7.15 21.60
CA ILE A 443 -8.86 6.01 20.68
C ILE A 443 -8.67 4.72 21.46
N VAL A 444 -9.36 3.66 21.05
CA VAL A 444 -9.08 2.29 21.46
C VAL A 444 -8.65 1.48 20.24
N MET A 445 -7.38 1.08 20.20
CA MET A 445 -6.80 0.23 19.17
C MET A 445 -7.04 -1.24 19.52
N ILE A 446 -7.66 -2.01 18.64
CA ILE A 446 -8.00 -3.42 18.84
C ILE A 446 -7.19 -4.31 17.90
N GLY A 447 -6.47 -5.28 18.47
CA GLY A 447 -5.94 -6.43 17.76
C GLY A 447 -6.90 -7.60 17.92
N TRP A 448 -7.66 -7.94 16.88
CA TRP A 448 -8.56 -9.08 16.94
C TRP A 448 -7.87 -10.33 16.43
N THR A 449 -7.81 -11.36 17.27
CA THR A 449 -7.10 -12.61 16.97
C THR A 449 -8.03 -13.82 17.00
N PHE A 450 -7.71 -14.79 16.14
CA PHE A 450 -8.49 -16.02 15.99
C PHE A 450 -7.56 -17.24 16.03
N ASP A 451 -7.78 -18.14 16.99
CA ASP A 451 -6.87 -19.28 17.22
C ASP A 451 -7.50 -20.61 16.79
N ASP A 452 -6.72 -21.69 16.79
CA ASP A 452 -7.14 -23.07 16.53
C ASP A 452 -7.49 -23.44 15.08
N GLY A 453 -7.68 -22.44 14.22
CA GLY A 453 -8.03 -22.63 12.83
C GLY A 453 -6.88 -23.14 11.94
N PRO A 454 -7.13 -23.37 10.64
CA PRO A 454 -8.42 -23.29 9.99
C PRO A 454 -9.28 -24.55 10.21
N SER A 455 -10.52 -24.38 10.65
CA SER A 455 -11.50 -25.44 10.84
C SER A 455 -12.70 -25.29 9.88
N GLU A 456 -13.76 -26.06 10.09
CA GLU A 456 -15.01 -25.93 9.33
C GLU A 456 -15.74 -24.60 9.57
N VAL A 457 -15.44 -23.89 10.67
CA VAL A 457 -16.07 -22.59 10.97
C VAL A 457 -15.28 -21.39 10.45
N THR A 458 -14.02 -21.55 10.02
CA THR A 458 -13.15 -20.46 9.56
C THR A 458 -13.80 -19.58 8.51
N GLY A 459 -14.44 -20.19 7.52
CA GLY A 459 -15.11 -19.41 6.47
C GLY A 459 -16.21 -18.50 7.03
N LYS A 460 -16.94 -18.95 8.07
CA LYS A 460 -17.96 -18.15 8.74
C LYS A 460 -17.38 -17.18 9.77
N MET A 461 -16.28 -17.54 10.41
CA MET A 461 -15.55 -16.64 11.28
C MET A 461 -14.97 -15.46 10.49
N GLU A 462 -14.47 -15.69 9.28
CA GLU A 462 -13.95 -14.65 8.38
C GLU A 462 -15.02 -13.67 7.92
N GLU A 463 -16.30 -14.09 7.86
CA GLU A 463 -17.42 -13.19 7.54
C GLU A 463 -17.68 -12.17 8.66
N VAL A 464 -17.28 -12.47 9.90
CA VAL A 464 -17.47 -11.59 11.07
C VAL A 464 -16.17 -10.95 11.55
N ALA A 465 -15.02 -11.54 11.21
CA ALA A 465 -13.70 -11.01 11.53
C ALA A 465 -13.42 -9.71 10.78
N VAL A 466 -12.82 -8.75 11.48
CA VAL A 466 -12.43 -7.47 10.91
C VAL A 466 -11.25 -7.65 9.95
N VAL A 467 -11.25 -7.00 8.78
CA VAL A 467 -10.00 -6.70 8.07
C VAL A 467 -9.51 -5.34 8.58
N PRO A 468 -8.32 -5.24 9.19
CA PRO A 468 -7.33 -6.30 9.43
C PRO A 468 -7.52 -7.12 10.73
N ALA A 469 -7.19 -8.42 10.72
CA ALA A 469 -7.13 -9.34 11.88
C ALA A 469 -5.98 -10.36 11.76
N THR A 470 -5.69 -11.08 12.84
CA THR A 470 -4.61 -12.09 12.91
C THR A 470 -5.13 -13.48 13.25
N TRP A 471 -4.78 -14.47 12.43
CA TRP A 471 -5.23 -15.85 12.57
C TRP A 471 -4.07 -16.75 12.99
N PHE A 472 -4.10 -17.30 14.19
CA PHE A 472 -3.10 -18.26 14.65
C PHE A 472 -3.48 -19.68 14.23
N ILE A 473 -2.76 -20.19 13.23
CA ILE A 473 -3.08 -21.47 12.59
C ILE A 473 -2.43 -22.66 13.30
N VAL A 474 -3.08 -23.81 13.21
CA VAL A 474 -2.59 -25.10 13.72
C VAL A 474 -2.16 -25.99 12.57
N ARG A 475 -0.91 -26.50 12.62
CA ARG A 475 -0.33 -27.32 11.54
C ARG A 475 -1.15 -28.55 11.18
N ASP A 476 -1.65 -29.29 12.18
CA ASP A 476 -2.49 -30.47 11.97
C ASP A 476 -3.72 -30.16 11.10
N MET A 477 -4.33 -28.99 11.30
CA MET A 477 -5.48 -28.52 10.52
C MET A 477 -5.11 -28.16 9.08
N ILE A 478 -3.93 -27.56 8.88
CA ILE A 478 -3.34 -27.34 7.55
C ILE A 478 -3.09 -28.67 6.82
N GLY A 479 -2.70 -29.70 7.56
CA GLY A 479 -2.35 -31.03 7.08
C GLY A 479 -0.93 -31.10 6.53
N THR A 480 -0.63 -32.13 5.73
CA THR A 480 0.70 -32.39 5.16
C THR A 480 0.64 -32.59 3.64
N GLY A 481 1.79 -32.49 2.97
CA GLY A 481 1.94 -32.79 1.55
C GLY A 481 1.08 -31.90 0.64
N GLU A 482 0.32 -32.49 -0.29
CA GLU A 482 -0.53 -31.73 -1.21
C GLU A 482 -1.69 -30.99 -0.53
N LYS A 483 -2.19 -31.50 0.62
CA LYS A 483 -3.22 -30.81 1.41
C LYS A 483 -2.65 -29.49 1.96
N ALA A 484 -1.47 -29.55 2.56
CA ALA A 484 -0.78 -28.38 3.09
C ALA A 484 -0.49 -27.34 2.01
N LYS A 485 0.07 -27.75 0.85
CA LYS A 485 0.34 -26.83 -0.26
C LYS A 485 -0.89 -26.04 -0.69
N LYS A 486 -2.04 -26.73 -0.87
CA LYS A 486 -3.30 -26.07 -1.26
C LYS A 486 -3.77 -25.09 -0.20
N MET A 487 -3.69 -25.48 1.07
CA MET A 487 -4.12 -24.62 2.18
C MET A 487 -3.21 -23.41 2.32
N ILE A 488 -1.88 -23.58 2.25
CA ILE A 488 -0.92 -22.48 2.32
C ILE A 488 -1.12 -21.48 1.18
N GLN A 489 -1.43 -21.94 -0.04
CA GLN A 489 -1.80 -21.04 -1.14
C GLN A 489 -3.13 -20.31 -0.90
N ALA A 490 -4.09 -20.93 -0.22
CA ALA A 490 -5.35 -20.27 0.15
C ALA A 490 -5.12 -19.20 1.22
N LEU A 491 -4.31 -19.48 2.24
CA LEU A 491 -3.92 -18.53 3.27
C LEU A 491 -3.08 -17.38 2.71
N LYS A 492 -2.16 -17.66 1.77
CA LYS A 492 -1.37 -16.61 1.11
C LYS A 492 -2.26 -15.58 0.44
N LYS A 493 -3.30 -16.02 -0.27
CA LYS A 493 -4.29 -15.10 -0.89
C LYS A 493 -5.01 -14.25 0.13
N LYS A 494 -5.29 -14.80 1.31
CA LYS A 494 -5.89 -14.06 2.43
C LYS A 494 -4.91 -13.06 3.03
N GLN A 495 -3.62 -13.40 3.07
CA GLN A 495 -2.56 -12.49 3.53
C GLN A 495 -2.33 -11.34 2.56
N GLU A 496 -2.40 -11.61 1.25
CA GLU A 496 -2.40 -10.58 0.20
C GLU A 496 -3.65 -9.67 0.31
N ALA A 497 -4.78 -10.19 0.81
CA ALA A 497 -6.01 -9.44 1.06
C ALA A 497 -6.05 -8.71 2.43
N GLY A 498 -4.90 -8.58 3.13
CA GLY A 498 -4.79 -7.78 4.35
C GLY A 498 -5.00 -8.52 5.67
N GLN A 499 -5.13 -9.85 5.65
CA GLN A 499 -5.12 -10.67 6.88
C GLN A 499 -3.69 -10.98 7.33
N GLU A 500 -3.47 -11.17 8.63
CA GLU A 500 -2.22 -11.70 9.17
C GLU A 500 -2.39 -13.15 9.63
N PHE A 501 -1.30 -13.94 9.56
CA PHE A 501 -1.25 -15.30 10.08
C PHE A 501 -0.12 -15.45 11.10
N GLY A 502 -0.42 -16.12 12.21
CA GLY A 502 0.51 -16.58 13.24
C GLY A 502 0.47 -18.10 13.40
N ILE A 503 1.35 -18.70 14.22
CA ILE A 503 1.31 -20.15 14.51
C ILE A 503 0.83 -20.39 15.94
N HIS A 504 -0.17 -21.23 16.11
CA HIS A 504 -0.66 -21.66 17.42
C HIS A 504 -0.07 -23.01 17.86
N SER A 505 0.05 -23.95 16.91
CA SER A 505 0.62 -25.28 17.14
C SER A 505 1.29 -25.80 15.88
N MET A 506 2.41 -26.52 16.06
CA MET A 506 3.31 -26.93 14.98
C MET A 506 3.42 -28.46 14.79
N HIS A 507 2.68 -29.25 15.58
CA HIS A 507 2.76 -30.71 15.42
C HIS A 507 2.03 -31.16 14.14
N PRO A 508 2.63 -32.02 13.30
CA PRO A 508 2.09 -32.35 11.97
C PRO A 508 0.79 -33.17 11.99
N THR A 509 0.53 -33.91 13.08
CA THR A 509 -0.60 -34.87 13.16
C THR A 509 -1.34 -34.85 14.49
N LYS A 510 -1.10 -33.84 15.34
CA LYS A 510 -1.71 -33.75 16.66
C LYS A 510 -2.15 -32.31 16.87
N ASN A 511 -3.39 -32.15 17.28
CA ASN A 511 -3.97 -30.85 17.50
C ASN A 511 -3.49 -30.25 18.85
N HIS A 512 -3.27 -28.93 18.88
CA HIS A 512 -3.16 -28.16 20.13
C HIS A 512 -2.13 -28.68 21.16
N VAL A 513 -0.93 -29.04 20.70
CA VAL A 513 0.14 -29.64 21.53
C VAL A 513 0.96 -28.57 22.25
N LEU A 514 1.02 -28.61 23.59
CA LEU A 514 1.79 -27.67 24.41
C LEU A 514 3.29 -27.76 24.11
N TRP A 515 3.97 -26.63 24.08
CA TRP A 515 5.38 -26.54 23.71
C TRP A 515 6.30 -27.05 24.81
N PHE A 516 5.92 -26.83 26.07
CA PHE A 516 6.68 -27.27 27.23
C PHE A 516 6.11 -28.55 27.85
N PRO A 517 6.96 -29.39 28.46
CA PRO A 517 6.51 -30.50 29.27
C PRO A 517 5.56 -30.05 30.38
N SER A 518 4.48 -30.79 30.58
CA SER A 518 3.41 -30.40 31.49
C SER A 518 2.89 -31.58 32.30
N THR A 519 2.21 -31.29 33.42
CA THR A 519 1.40 -32.28 34.15
C THR A 519 -0.03 -32.37 33.60
N SER A 520 -0.34 -31.67 32.51
CA SER A 520 -1.67 -31.67 31.91
C SER A 520 -2.10 -33.07 31.52
N THR A 521 -3.31 -33.46 31.93
CA THR A 521 -4.00 -34.66 31.44
C THR A 521 -5.01 -34.35 30.34
N GLU A 522 -5.23 -33.07 30.05
CA GLU A 522 -6.20 -32.61 29.04
C GLU A 522 -5.54 -32.33 27.69
N PHE A 523 -4.25 -31.95 27.67
CA PHE A 523 -3.53 -31.56 26.47
C PHE A 523 -2.28 -32.41 26.31
N GLU A 524 -2.02 -32.84 25.07
CA GLU A 524 -0.73 -33.40 24.71
C GLU A 524 0.36 -32.32 24.78
N HIS A 525 1.59 -32.72 25.07
CA HIS A 525 2.72 -31.81 25.19
C HIS A 525 3.99 -32.45 24.63
N TYR A 526 4.93 -31.61 24.20
CA TYR A 526 6.28 -32.09 23.91
C TYR A 526 6.98 -32.53 25.19
N ASN A 527 7.83 -33.55 25.08
CA ASN A 527 8.67 -34.01 26.20
C ASN A 527 9.93 -33.13 26.36
N ASP A 528 10.29 -32.40 25.30
CA ASP A 528 11.44 -31.51 25.26
C ASP A 528 11.11 -30.29 24.38
N ILE A 529 11.48 -29.10 24.85
CA ILE A 529 11.33 -27.85 24.11
C ILE A 529 12.15 -27.86 22.80
N HIS A 530 13.23 -28.64 22.74
CA HIS A 530 14.06 -28.77 21.53
C HIS A 530 13.27 -29.40 20.37
N ASP A 531 12.42 -30.40 20.67
CA ASP A 531 11.56 -31.03 19.67
C ASP A 531 10.46 -30.09 19.20
N ALA A 532 9.85 -29.35 20.14
CA ALA A 532 8.85 -28.33 19.83
C ALA A 532 9.42 -27.25 18.88
N MET A 533 10.61 -26.73 19.20
CA MET A 533 11.27 -25.72 18.37
C MET A 533 11.73 -26.27 17.02
N THR A 534 12.14 -27.53 16.94
CA THR A 534 12.46 -28.19 15.65
C THR A 534 11.22 -28.27 14.76
N ASN A 535 10.07 -28.67 15.32
CA ASN A 535 8.80 -28.72 14.58
C ASN A 535 8.31 -27.33 14.17
N LEU A 536 8.52 -26.32 15.02
CA LEU A 536 8.19 -24.94 14.69
C LEU A 536 9.06 -24.43 13.53
N GLU A 537 10.37 -24.68 13.56
CA GLU A 537 11.30 -24.33 12.47
C GLU A 537 10.89 -24.98 11.15
N GLU A 538 10.54 -26.27 11.16
CA GLU A 538 10.05 -26.97 9.98
C GLU A 538 8.76 -26.37 9.42
N PHE A 539 7.77 -26.14 10.28
CA PHE A 539 6.48 -25.63 9.85
C PHE A 539 6.57 -24.18 9.36
N HIS A 540 7.28 -23.32 10.10
CA HIS A 540 7.58 -21.97 9.67
C HIS A 540 8.28 -21.94 8.32
N GLY A 541 9.24 -22.84 8.09
CA GLY A 541 9.90 -23.00 6.80
C GLY A 541 8.97 -23.47 5.69
N GLU A 542 8.00 -24.33 5.99
CA GLU A 542 6.96 -24.77 5.04
C GLU A 542 6.04 -23.62 4.63
N LEU A 543 5.52 -22.85 5.59
CA LEU A 543 4.69 -21.66 5.35
C LEU A 543 5.44 -20.61 4.52
N SER A 544 6.69 -20.32 4.89
CA SER A 544 7.57 -19.37 4.19
C SER A 544 7.81 -19.79 2.74
N LYS A 545 8.10 -21.07 2.47
CA LYS A 545 8.26 -21.60 1.10
C LYS A 545 6.99 -21.47 0.27
N GLY A 546 5.82 -21.53 0.90
CA GLY A 546 4.54 -21.30 0.25
C GLY A 546 4.21 -19.83 0.02
N GLY A 547 5.04 -18.90 0.50
CA GLY A 547 4.91 -17.46 0.31
C GLY A 547 4.07 -16.75 1.38
N LEU A 548 3.87 -17.37 2.55
CA LEU A 548 3.31 -16.71 3.73
C LEU A 548 4.43 -16.06 4.55
N THR A 549 4.13 -14.89 5.11
CA THR A 549 4.93 -14.20 6.11
C THR A 549 4.31 -14.45 7.48
N ILE A 550 5.05 -15.08 8.38
CA ILE A 550 4.60 -15.32 9.76
C ILE A 550 5.50 -14.50 10.69
N ARG A 551 4.88 -13.78 11.64
CA ARG A 551 5.61 -12.92 12.59
C ARG A 551 5.27 -13.23 14.04
N PHE A 552 4.10 -13.80 14.28
CA PHE A 552 3.64 -14.13 15.62
C PHE A 552 3.44 -15.62 15.80
N VAL A 553 3.70 -16.06 17.02
CA VAL A 553 3.36 -17.38 17.53
C VAL A 553 2.65 -17.21 18.86
N ARG A 554 1.81 -18.17 19.21
CA ARG A 554 1.09 -18.17 20.49
C ARG A 554 1.05 -19.58 21.02
N ALA A 555 1.54 -19.78 22.25
CA ALA A 555 1.49 -21.10 22.87
C ALA A 555 0.03 -21.52 23.11
N PRO A 556 -0.36 -22.79 22.86
CA PRO A 556 -1.76 -23.21 22.86
C PRO A 556 -2.58 -22.88 24.11
N THR A 557 -1.95 -22.90 25.30
CA THR A 557 -2.65 -22.51 26.55
C THR A 557 -2.19 -21.16 27.11
N GLY A 558 -1.42 -20.43 26.29
CA GLY A 558 -0.67 -19.24 26.68
C GLY A 558 0.63 -19.61 27.39
N LEU A 559 1.71 -18.89 27.05
CA LEU A 559 3.05 -19.15 27.58
C LEU A 559 3.13 -19.12 29.12
N TYR A 560 2.34 -18.28 29.78
CA TYR A 560 2.29 -18.24 31.24
C TYR A 560 1.85 -19.58 31.82
N SER A 561 0.78 -20.14 31.28
CA SER A 561 0.20 -21.40 31.75
C SER A 561 1.16 -22.57 31.52
N GLU A 562 1.84 -22.58 30.37
CA GLU A 562 2.80 -23.65 30.04
C GLU A 562 4.05 -23.60 30.92
N ILE A 563 4.63 -22.42 31.15
CA ILE A 563 5.79 -22.28 32.05
C ILE A 563 5.42 -22.61 33.50
N LEU A 564 4.23 -22.19 33.95
CA LEU A 564 3.72 -22.56 35.27
C LEU A 564 3.58 -24.09 35.42
N GLY A 565 2.97 -24.75 34.42
CA GLY A 565 2.82 -26.20 34.40
C GLY A 565 4.17 -26.92 34.37
N TYR A 566 5.15 -26.37 33.66
CA TYR A 566 6.48 -26.96 33.58
C TYR A 566 7.25 -26.85 34.91
N LEU A 567 7.17 -25.72 35.60
CA LEU A 567 7.71 -25.58 36.96
C LEU A 567 7.10 -26.60 37.91
N GLN A 568 5.78 -26.80 37.85
CA GLN A 568 5.07 -27.78 38.68
C GLN A 568 5.50 -29.22 38.37
N LEU A 569 5.68 -29.55 37.09
CA LEU A 569 6.18 -30.87 36.66
C LEU A 569 7.54 -31.18 37.27
N LEU A 570 8.45 -30.20 37.32
CA LEU A 570 9.78 -30.37 37.90
C LEU A 570 9.81 -30.27 39.43
N GLY A 571 8.64 -30.24 40.08
CA GLY A 571 8.53 -30.29 41.54
C GLY A 571 8.70 -28.96 42.25
N VAL A 572 8.68 -27.82 41.54
CA VAL A 572 8.66 -26.48 42.16
C VAL A 572 7.30 -26.25 42.80
N LYS A 573 7.30 -26.01 44.12
CA LYS A 573 6.07 -25.89 44.93
C LYS A 573 5.96 -24.52 45.57
N GLY A 574 4.77 -23.93 45.62
CA GLY A 574 4.58 -22.64 46.27
C GLY A 574 3.13 -22.24 46.39
N THR A 575 2.88 -21.13 47.10
CA THR A 575 1.58 -20.45 47.04
C THR A 575 1.32 -19.95 45.61
N PRO A 576 0.04 -19.76 45.21
CA PRO A 576 -0.30 -19.19 43.91
C PRO A 576 0.46 -17.89 43.60
N ASP A 577 0.61 -17.00 44.58
CA ASP A 577 1.35 -15.74 44.43
C ASP A 577 2.84 -15.97 44.15
N ARG A 578 3.47 -16.91 44.87
CA ARG A 578 4.87 -17.27 44.64
C ARG A 578 5.05 -17.83 43.24
N MET A 579 4.19 -18.77 42.84
CA MET A 579 4.27 -19.40 41.52
C MET A 579 4.04 -18.36 40.42
N SER A 580 3.08 -17.45 40.60
CA SER A 580 2.84 -16.37 39.64
C SER A 580 4.04 -15.42 39.51
N ALA A 581 4.60 -14.98 40.64
CA ALA A 581 5.79 -14.12 40.65
C ALA A 581 6.99 -14.81 40.00
N LEU A 582 7.19 -16.09 40.27
CA LEU A 582 8.28 -16.89 39.69
C LEU A 582 8.12 -17.06 38.19
N THR A 583 6.94 -17.51 37.72
CA THR A 583 6.63 -17.66 36.30
C THR A 583 6.84 -16.35 35.55
N ARG A 584 6.34 -15.23 36.09
CA ARG A 584 6.54 -13.90 35.49
C ARG A 584 8.01 -13.50 35.46
N ALA A 585 8.77 -13.75 36.52
CA ALA A 585 10.18 -13.40 36.57
C ALA A 585 10.98 -14.15 35.50
N ILE A 586 10.72 -15.46 35.31
CA ILE A 586 11.34 -16.25 34.24
C ILE A 586 11.06 -15.62 32.88
N ILE A 587 9.79 -15.31 32.63
CA ILE A 587 9.34 -14.92 31.29
C ILE A 587 9.74 -13.48 30.96
N LYS A 588 9.78 -12.59 31.95
CA LYS A 588 10.31 -11.23 31.83
C LYS A 588 11.84 -11.17 31.82
N GLY A 589 12.52 -12.26 32.17
CA GLY A 589 13.97 -12.25 32.40
C GLY A 589 14.37 -11.40 33.62
N GLU A 590 13.45 -11.20 34.56
CA GLU A 590 13.70 -10.49 35.82
C GLU A 590 14.47 -11.40 36.80
N PRO A 591 15.16 -10.81 37.80
CA PRO A 591 15.78 -11.59 38.86
C PRO A 591 14.77 -12.53 39.53
N ILE A 592 15.13 -13.81 39.64
CA ILE A 592 14.27 -14.81 40.27
C ILE A 592 14.06 -14.46 41.75
N PRO A 593 12.80 -14.38 42.22
CA PRO A 593 12.49 -14.18 43.63
C PRO A 593 13.18 -15.24 44.48
N LYS A 594 13.95 -14.84 45.50
CA LYS A 594 14.62 -15.79 46.40
C LYS A 594 13.60 -16.72 47.02
N ALA A 595 13.90 -18.03 47.04
CA ALA A 595 13.18 -18.95 47.89
C ALA A 595 13.32 -18.47 49.35
N LYS A 596 12.21 -18.28 50.05
CA LYS A 596 12.25 -18.03 51.50
C LYS A 596 12.84 -19.28 52.13
N SER A 597 13.97 -19.15 52.82
CA SER A 597 14.58 -20.28 53.51
C SER A 597 13.70 -20.67 54.70
N PRO A 598 13.63 -21.95 55.11
CA PRO A 598 13.10 -22.32 56.42
C PRO A 598 13.76 -21.52 57.58
N ALA A 599 14.99 -21.01 57.37
CA ALA A 599 15.69 -20.15 58.33
C ALA A 599 15.04 -18.76 58.52
N ASP A 600 14.25 -18.27 57.55
CA ASP A 600 13.45 -17.04 57.71
C ASP A 600 12.21 -17.26 58.60
N ALA A 601 11.94 -18.53 58.95
CA ALA A 601 10.92 -18.98 59.90
C ALA A 601 11.56 -19.51 61.21
N GLY A 602 12.63 -18.88 61.70
CA GLY A 602 12.93 -18.85 63.14
C GLY A 602 13.06 -20.16 63.93
N THR A 603 13.36 -21.32 63.33
CA THR A 603 13.58 -22.56 64.13
C THR A 603 14.70 -23.46 63.63
N ALA A 604 15.64 -23.67 64.57
CA ALA A 604 16.49 -24.83 64.87
C ALA A 604 17.44 -25.39 63.79
N ALA A 605 18.73 -25.31 64.14
CA ALA A 605 19.83 -26.05 63.56
C ALA A 605 19.72 -27.55 63.87
N ASP A 606 19.41 -28.37 62.85
CA ASP A 606 19.91 -29.76 62.69
C ASP A 606 19.45 -30.48 61.39
N ALA A 607 19.03 -29.76 60.34
CA ALA A 607 18.50 -30.34 59.08
C ALA A 607 19.38 -30.13 57.82
N GLY A 608 20.65 -29.75 58.00
CA GLY A 608 21.52 -29.14 56.97
C GLY A 608 22.03 -30.02 55.83
N THR A 609 21.41 -31.16 55.50
CA THR A 609 21.79 -31.96 54.32
C THR A 609 20.60 -32.32 53.44
N ALA A 610 19.46 -32.71 54.02
CA ALA A 610 18.23 -32.97 53.27
C ALA A 610 17.48 -31.69 52.87
N ALA A 611 17.48 -30.67 53.72
CA ALA A 611 16.93 -29.34 53.40
C ALA A 611 17.76 -28.67 52.29
N ASP A 612 19.09 -28.80 52.38
CA ASP A 612 20.02 -28.25 51.38
C ASP A 612 19.91 -28.98 50.03
N ALA A 613 19.71 -30.30 50.04
CA ALA A 613 19.45 -31.07 48.83
C ALA A 613 18.10 -30.72 48.17
N GLY A 614 17.05 -30.47 48.96
CA GLY A 614 15.74 -30.03 48.46
C GLY A 614 15.78 -28.62 47.84
N VAL A 615 16.50 -27.69 48.48
CA VAL A 615 16.73 -26.33 47.95
C VAL A 615 17.58 -26.38 46.68
N ALA A 616 18.61 -27.24 46.63
CA ALA A 616 19.43 -27.42 45.43
C ALA A 616 18.65 -28.03 44.25
N ALA A 617 17.78 -29.01 44.52
CA ALA A 617 16.93 -29.63 43.50
C ALA A 617 15.89 -28.64 42.92
N GLU A 618 15.26 -27.83 43.78
CA GLU A 618 14.34 -26.78 43.33
C GLU A 618 15.06 -25.69 42.53
N ALA A 619 16.23 -25.26 42.97
CA ALA A 619 17.06 -24.31 42.23
C ALA A 619 17.46 -24.85 40.85
N ALA A 620 17.83 -26.13 40.77
CA ALA A 620 18.13 -26.80 39.51
C ALA A 620 16.90 -26.88 38.58
N ALA A 621 15.72 -27.15 39.12
CA ALA A 621 14.46 -27.16 38.37
C ALA A 621 14.14 -25.77 37.78
N ILE A 622 14.24 -24.72 38.58
CA ILE A 622 14.04 -23.33 38.12
C ILE A 622 15.05 -22.97 37.04
N GLN A 623 16.33 -23.28 37.25
CA GLN A 623 17.38 -23.05 36.26
C GLN A 623 17.12 -23.81 34.95
N LYS A 624 16.60 -25.04 35.02
CA LYS A 624 16.21 -25.80 33.82
C LYS A 624 15.10 -25.10 33.05
N VAL A 625 14.02 -24.69 33.72
CA VAL A 625 12.92 -23.95 33.06
C VAL A 625 13.41 -22.64 32.45
N GLN A 626 14.28 -21.90 33.14
CA GLN A 626 14.90 -20.69 32.60
C GLN A 626 15.77 -20.99 31.36
N ALA A 627 16.59 -22.05 31.40
CA ALA A 627 17.43 -22.44 30.28
C ALA A 627 16.59 -22.83 29.05
N ASP A 628 15.55 -23.62 29.25
CA ASP A 628 14.63 -24.07 28.19
C ASP A 628 13.82 -22.90 27.63
N PHE A 629 13.33 -21.99 28.48
CA PHE A 629 12.67 -20.77 28.06
C PHE A 629 13.60 -19.85 27.26
N ASN A 630 14.84 -19.66 27.72
CA ASN A 630 15.85 -18.87 27.01
C ASN A 630 16.24 -19.51 25.68
N PHE A 631 16.30 -20.85 25.61
CA PHE A 631 16.51 -21.58 24.37
C PHE A 631 15.37 -21.32 23.39
N MET A 632 14.11 -21.50 23.81
CA MET A 632 12.94 -21.18 22.99
C MET A 632 12.98 -19.72 22.52
N LYS A 633 13.20 -18.77 23.42
CA LYS A 633 13.34 -17.34 23.07
C LYS A 633 14.44 -17.11 22.03
N GLY A 634 15.59 -17.76 22.19
CA GLY A 634 16.68 -17.71 21.23
C GLY A 634 16.29 -18.27 19.85
N LYS A 635 15.52 -19.36 19.81
CA LYS A 635 14.99 -19.96 18.57
C LYS A 635 13.94 -19.09 17.89
N LEU A 636 12.98 -18.56 18.64
CA LEU A 636 11.98 -17.62 18.13
C LEU A 636 12.66 -16.37 17.55
N ALA A 637 13.62 -15.80 18.28
CA ALA A 637 14.41 -14.67 17.80
C ALA A 637 15.18 -15.01 16.52
N ALA A 638 15.79 -16.20 16.43
CA ALA A 638 16.49 -16.66 15.23
C ALA A 638 15.56 -16.82 14.00
N MET A 639 14.28 -17.11 14.22
CA MET A 639 13.26 -17.20 13.17
C MET A 639 12.57 -15.86 12.88
N GLY A 640 12.83 -14.80 13.66
CA GLY A 640 12.10 -13.53 13.57
C GLY A 640 10.65 -13.62 14.06
N LEU A 641 10.36 -14.56 14.95
CA LEU A 641 9.03 -14.81 15.50
C LEU A 641 8.87 -14.18 16.89
N HIS A 642 7.69 -13.65 17.14
CA HIS A 642 7.29 -13.09 18.43
C HIS A 642 6.27 -14.00 19.09
N GLU A 643 6.55 -14.45 20.32
CA GLU A 643 5.51 -15.04 21.16
C GLU A 643 4.68 -13.92 21.75
N TRP A 644 3.37 -13.97 21.50
CA TRP A 644 2.45 -12.98 22.04
C TRP A 644 1.90 -13.41 23.40
N GLY A 645 2.09 -12.54 24.41
CA GLY A 645 1.57 -12.77 25.76
C GLY A 645 0.81 -11.60 26.42
N GLY A 646 0.83 -10.38 25.83
CA GLY A 646 0.11 -9.11 26.15
C GLY A 646 0.10 -8.56 27.60
N THR A 647 0.19 -7.25 27.86
CA THR A 647 -0.46 -6.55 29.01
C THR A 647 -0.95 -5.16 28.61
N ALA A 648 -1.65 -4.44 29.51
CA ALA A 648 -2.35 -3.18 29.25
C ALA A 648 -1.53 -2.01 28.66
N LEU A 649 -0.18 -2.05 28.68
CA LEU A 649 0.67 -1.01 28.07
C LEU A 649 1.96 -1.53 27.41
N ASP A 650 2.20 -2.84 27.32
CA ASP A 650 3.43 -3.40 26.70
C ASP A 650 3.12 -4.72 25.96
N PRO A 651 3.45 -4.84 24.66
CA PRO A 651 3.30 -6.07 23.90
C PRO A 651 4.47 -7.06 24.09
N ALA A 652 5.51 -6.71 24.86
CA ALA A 652 6.51 -7.65 25.33
C ALA A 652 6.15 -8.12 26.75
N VAL A 653 5.63 -9.35 26.84
CA VAL A 653 5.59 -10.17 28.06
C VAL A 653 4.41 -9.97 29.06
N GLN A 654 3.33 -10.73 28.80
CA GLN A 654 2.43 -11.46 29.73
C GLN A 654 1.32 -10.82 30.58
N GLY A 655 0.08 -11.22 30.25
CA GLY A 655 -1.17 -10.94 30.97
C GLY A 655 -2.28 -10.25 30.16
N TRP A 656 -3.25 -11.06 29.75
CA TRP A 656 -4.67 -10.76 29.46
C TRP A 656 -5.04 -10.54 27.99
N GLU A 657 -5.27 -11.66 27.31
CA GLU A 657 -6.23 -11.75 26.22
C GLU A 657 -7.61 -11.97 26.82
N VAL A 658 -8.62 -11.37 26.20
CA VAL A 658 -10.01 -11.54 26.61
C VAL A 658 -10.69 -12.44 25.60
N GLY A 659 -11.29 -13.53 26.09
CA GLY A 659 -12.03 -14.46 25.25
C GLY A 659 -13.41 -13.90 24.90
N SER A 660 -13.78 -13.96 23.63
CA SER A 660 -15.16 -13.81 23.15
C SER A 660 -15.75 -15.21 23.00
N GLU A 661 -16.50 -15.67 24.00
CA GLU A 661 -16.96 -17.07 24.06
C GLU A 661 -18.47 -17.17 24.29
N PRO A 662 -19.17 -18.08 23.61
CA PRO A 662 -20.59 -18.27 23.82
C PRO A 662 -20.84 -19.03 25.14
N PRO A 663 -22.03 -18.93 25.74
CA PRO A 663 -22.34 -19.60 27.01
C PRO A 663 -22.15 -21.12 27.00
N GLU A 664 -22.22 -21.76 25.82
CA GLU A 664 -22.02 -23.20 25.67
C GLU A 664 -20.56 -23.62 25.83
N ALA A 665 -19.59 -22.73 25.68
CA ALA A 665 -18.17 -23.00 25.87
C ALA A 665 -17.79 -23.04 27.37
N LYS A 666 -18.37 -23.98 28.13
CA LYS A 666 -18.34 -24.05 29.60
C LYS A 666 -16.94 -24.05 30.25
N LYS A 667 -15.90 -24.46 29.51
CA LYS A 667 -14.51 -24.51 29.98
C LYS A 667 -13.74 -23.21 29.72
N MET A 668 -14.27 -22.31 28.90
CA MET A 668 -13.64 -21.06 28.51
C MET A 668 -14.39 -19.86 29.14
N LYS A 669 -13.72 -18.72 29.24
CA LYS A 669 -14.27 -17.52 29.88
C LYS A 669 -14.63 -16.48 28.85
N ASP A 670 -15.92 -16.13 28.77
CA ASP A 670 -16.39 -14.97 28.03
C ASP A 670 -16.11 -13.68 28.82
N THR A 671 -15.15 -12.90 28.35
CA THR A 671 -14.69 -11.68 29.04
C THR A 671 -14.47 -10.50 28.09
N ALA A 672 -14.61 -10.69 26.78
CA ALA A 672 -14.31 -9.68 25.77
C ALA A 672 -15.08 -8.37 25.99
N LEU A 673 -16.41 -8.42 25.92
CA LEU A 673 -17.25 -7.23 26.06
C LEU A 673 -17.07 -6.53 27.41
N LYS A 674 -17.05 -7.28 28.52
CA LYS A 674 -16.90 -6.72 29.86
C LYS A 674 -15.59 -5.96 30.01
N ASN A 675 -14.48 -6.54 29.56
CA ASN A 675 -13.18 -5.91 29.68
C ASN A 675 -13.01 -4.76 28.69
N PHE A 676 -13.60 -4.85 27.50
CA PHE A 676 -13.65 -3.72 26.57
C PHE A 676 -14.40 -2.52 27.17
N ILE A 677 -15.56 -2.74 27.79
CA ILE A 677 -16.31 -1.70 28.50
C ILE A 677 -15.42 -1.05 29.55
N SER A 678 -14.71 -1.86 30.33
CA SER A 678 -13.74 -1.37 31.32
C SER A 678 -12.62 -0.56 30.68
N VAL A 679 -12.08 -0.98 29.53
CA VAL A 679 -11.06 -0.21 28.79
C VAL A 679 -11.63 1.14 28.37
N VAL A 680 -12.79 1.17 27.70
CA VAL A 680 -13.44 2.41 27.25
C VAL A 680 -13.70 3.36 28.42
N ASP A 681 -14.20 2.87 29.55
CA ASP A 681 -14.48 3.70 30.71
C ASP A 681 -13.22 4.26 31.40
N ASN A 682 -12.07 3.59 31.24
CA ASN A 682 -10.80 4.01 31.82
C ASN A 682 -9.91 4.81 30.86
N THR A 683 -10.22 4.84 29.55
CA THR A 683 -9.50 5.65 28.56
C THR A 683 -9.95 7.11 28.68
N LYS A 684 -9.04 8.02 29.05
CA LYS A 684 -9.41 9.43 29.26
C LYS A 684 -9.58 10.17 27.93
N PRO A 685 -10.34 11.28 27.89
CA PRO A 685 -10.52 12.06 26.68
C PRO A 685 -9.19 12.46 26.01
N GLY A 686 -9.03 12.10 24.73
CA GLY A 686 -7.83 12.37 23.96
C GLY A 686 -6.66 11.40 24.18
N GLU A 687 -6.80 10.38 25.03
CA GLU A 687 -5.82 9.30 25.19
C GLU A 687 -6.08 8.17 24.19
N THR A 688 -5.02 7.40 23.91
CA THR A 688 -5.08 6.16 23.12
C THR A 688 -4.80 4.97 24.02
N HIS A 689 -5.60 3.91 23.92
CA HIS A 689 -5.39 2.64 24.61
C HIS A 689 -5.36 1.48 23.60
N SER A 690 -4.61 0.41 23.89
CA SER A 690 -4.58 -0.80 23.06
C SER A 690 -5.21 -1.99 23.75
N PHE A 691 -5.85 -2.86 22.99
CA PHE A 691 -6.57 -4.01 23.52
C PHE A 691 -6.50 -5.19 22.55
N VAL A 692 -6.32 -6.42 23.06
CA VAL A 692 -6.28 -7.63 22.23
C VAL A 692 -7.39 -8.59 22.64
N ILE A 693 -8.10 -9.09 21.63
CA ILE A 693 -9.26 -9.97 21.80
C ILE A 693 -8.94 -11.29 21.12
N LEU A 694 -9.31 -12.37 21.79
CA LEU A 694 -9.21 -13.73 21.27
C LEU A 694 -10.61 -14.31 21.04
N ALA A 695 -10.80 -14.96 19.91
CA ALA A 695 -11.88 -15.91 19.67
C ALA A 695 -11.30 -17.21 19.13
N HIS A 696 -11.89 -18.35 19.48
CA HIS A 696 -11.43 -19.64 18.95
C HIS A 696 -12.12 -19.94 17.61
N ASP A 697 -11.34 -20.26 16.59
CA ASP A 697 -11.76 -20.61 15.23
C ASP A 697 -12.05 -22.12 15.09
N ILE A 698 -12.85 -22.64 16.00
CA ILE A 698 -13.30 -24.03 16.06
C ILE A 698 -14.76 -24.11 16.53
N PRO A 699 -15.48 -25.23 16.29
CA PRO A 699 -16.80 -25.47 16.87
C PRO A 699 -16.77 -25.56 18.41
N VAL A 700 -17.90 -25.27 19.05
CA VAL A 700 -18.09 -25.52 20.48
C VAL A 700 -18.48 -26.98 20.68
N GLU A 701 -17.82 -27.68 21.62
CA GLU A 701 -18.15 -29.08 21.95
C GLU A 701 -18.85 -29.22 23.32
N PRO A 702 -19.91 -30.06 23.42
CA PRO A 702 -20.60 -30.75 22.32
C PRO A 702 -21.38 -29.78 21.43
N GLU A 703 -21.58 -30.14 20.16
CA GLU A 703 -22.25 -29.30 19.18
C GLU A 703 -23.64 -28.85 19.69
N PRO A 704 -23.88 -27.54 19.86
CA PRO A 704 -25.09 -27.02 20.47
C PRO A 704 -26.29 -27.03 19.50
N LYS A 705 -27.51 -26.90 20.04
CA LYS A 705 -28.74 -26.78 19.24
C LYS A 705 -28.69 -25.47 18.43
N GLY A 706 -28.24 -25.54 17.18
CA GLY A 706 -28.05 -24.37 16.30
C GLY A 706 -26.92 -24.52 15.27
N GLY A 707 -26.10 -25.57 15.36
CA GLY A 707 -24.98 -25.83 14.47
C GLY A 707 -23.63 -25.30 15.02
N PRO A 708 -22.53 -25.41 14.26
CA PRO A 708 -21.19 -25.17 14.79
C PRO A 708 -20.84 -23.68 14.98
N PHE A 709 -21.73 -22.76 14.62
CA PHE A 709 -21.45 -21.33 14.47
C PHE A 709 -21.69 -20.45 15.71
N ASN A 710 -21.86 -21.03 16.89
CA ASN A 710 -22.10 -20.24 18.11
C ASN A 710 -20.99 -19.23 18.41
N ARG A 711 -19.71 -19.59 18.20
CA ARG A 711 -18.60 -18.64 18.34
C ARG A 711 -18.66 -17.51 17.32
N VAL A 712 -19.05 -17.80 16.09
CA VAL A 712 -19.23 -16.80 15.03
C VAL A 712 -20.31 -15.79 15.42
N HIS A 713 -21.47 -16.26 15.87
CA HIS A 713 -22.55 -15.39 16.34
C HIS A 713 -22.11 -14.53 17.52
N LYS A 714 -21.40 -15.13 18.48
CA LYS A 714 -20.90 -14.42 19.65
C LYS A 714 -19.89 -13.33 19.30
N VAL A 715 -18.92 -13.62 18.41
CA VAL A 715 -17.97 -12.61 17.93
C VAL A 715 -18.71 -11.43 17.29
N ALA A 716 -19.70 -11.69 16.45
CA ALA A 716 -20.50 -10.64 15.83
C ALA A 716 -21.30 -9.81 16.86
N GLU A 717 -21.88 -10.46 17.87
CA GLU A 717 -22.60 -9.80 18.96
C GLU A 717 -21.68 -8.89 19.79
N ASP A 718 -20.51 -9.40 20.18
CA ASP A 718 -19.54 -8.66 20.98
C ASP A 718 -18.97 -7.47 20.21
N MET A 719 -18.60 -7.65 18.94
CA MET A 719 -18.15 -6.54 18.09
C MET A 719 -19.19 -5.42 18.05
N LYS A 720 -20.44 -5.76 17.73
CA LYS A 720 -21.53 -4.79 17.66
C LYS A 720 -21.75 -4.08 19.00
N ALA A 721 -21.70 -4.83 20.11
CA ALA A 721 -21.88 -4.27 21.45
C ALA A 721 -20.73 -3.33 21.84
N MET A 722 -19.48 -3.68 21.51
CA MET A 722 -18.31 -2.86 21.78
C MET A 722 -18.33 -1.56 20.97
N GLU A 723 -18.59 -1.64 19.66
CA GLU A 723 -18.66 -0.44 18.80
C GLU A 723 -19.79 0.50 19.27
N ALA A 724 -20.97 -0.05 19.61
CA ALA A 724 -22.08 0.73 20.15
C ALA A 724 -21.73 1.38 21.49
N TYR A 725 -21.03 0.67 22.37
CA TYR A 725 -20.60 1.20 23.65
C TYR A 725 -19.58 2.33 23.49
N ALA A 726 -18.53 2.13 22.70
CA ALA A 726 -17.52 3.15 22.42
C ALA A 726 -18.15 4.42 21.82
N LYS A 727 -19.10 4.25 20.89
CA LYS A 727 -19.87 5.38 20.35
C LYS A 727 -20.63 6.14 21.44
N SER A 728 -21.30 5.43 22.35
CA SER A 728 -22.01 6.06 23.48
C SER A 728 -21.10 6.83 24.45
N LYS A 729 -19.78 6.57 24.39
CA LYS A 729 -18.75 7.17 25.23
C LYS A 729 -17.87 8.16 24.49
N ALA A 730 -18.21 8.51 23.24
CA ALA A 730 -17.40 9.35 22.37
C ALA A 730 -15.94 8.85 22.26
N VAL A 731 -15.78 7.55 22.00
CA VAL A 731 -14.49 6.88 21.80
C VAL A 731 -14.44 6.28 20.40
N ARG A 732 -13.33 6.53 19.70
CA ARG A 732 -13.00 5.94 18.41
C ARG A 732 -12.38 4.56 18.61
N VAL A 733 -12.82 3.57 17.85
CA VAL A 733 -12.22 2.23 17.83
C VAL A 733 -11.46 2.06 16.53
N GLU A 734 -10.25 1.52 16.58
CA GLU A 734 -9.39 1.29 15.42
C GLU A 734 -8.89 -0.14 15.42
N TYR A 735 -9.14 -0.89 14.35
CA TYR A 735 -8.77 -2.30 14.29
C TYR A 735 -7.49 -2.54 13.50
N TYR A 736 -6.71 -3.51 13.98
CA TYR A 736 -5.35 -3.77 13.54
C TYR A 736 -5.05 -5.27 13.48
N THR A 737 -4.16 -5.67 12.55
CA THR A 737 -3.40 -6.93 12.72
C THR A 737 -2.54 -6.84 13.99
N MET A 738 -2.10 -7.96 14.54
CA MET A 738 -1.12 -8.01 15.61
C MET A 738 0.18 -7.34 15.21
N SER A 739 0.64 -7.50 13.96
CA SER A 739 1.77 -6.73 13.43
C SER A 739 1.55 -5.22 13.50
N ASP A 740 0.43 -4.73 12.99
CA ASP A 740 0.17 -3.29 12.96
C ASP A 740 -0.03 -2.72 14.36
N LEU A 741 -0.72 -3.47 15.23
CA LEU A 741 -0.91 -3.10 16.63
C LEU A 741 0.41 -3.10 17.40
N TYR A 742 1.21 -4.17 17.30
CA TYR A 742 2.53 -4.25 17.92
C TYR A 742 3.41 -3.08 17.48
N ARG A 743 3.42 -2.78 16.18
CA ARG A 743 4.14 -1.64 15.62
C ARG A 743 3.65 -0.32 16.21
N LYS A 744 2.33 -0.12 16.34
CA LYS A 744 1.71 1.09 16.91
C LYS A 744 2.01 1.25 18.40
N ILE A 745 1.94 0.19 19.20
CA ILE A 745 2.21 0.25 20.64
C ILE A 745 3.70 0.50 20.90
N LYS A 746 4.61 -0.23 20.25
CA LYS A 746 6.06 -0.01 20.43
C LYS A 746 6.52 1.39 20.02
N GLN A 747 5.81 2.04 19.09
CA GLN A 747 6.05 3.45 18.73
C GLN A 747 5.57 4.47 19.79
N ALA A 748 4.71 4.06 20.71
CA ALA A 748 4.12 4.91 21.74
C ALA A 748 4.82 4.80 23.12
N GLU A 749 5.79 3.89 23.28
CA GLU A 749 6.67 3.80 24.45
C GLU A 749 7.76 4.91 24.39
N PRO A 750 8.05 5.64 25.47
CA PRO A 750 8.97 6.80 25.48
C PRO A 750 10.45 6.49 25.30
#